data_AF-A0A2E7CXZ5-F1
#
_entry.id   AF-A0A2E7CXZ5-F1
#
_cell.length_a   1.000
_cell.length_b   1.000
_cell.length_c   1.000
_cell.angle_alpha   90.00
_cell.angle_beta   90.00
_cell.angle_gamma   90.00
#
_symmetry.space_group_name_H-M   'P 1'
#
loop_
_entity.id
_entity.type
_entity.pdbx_description
1 polymer ?
#
loop_
_entity_poly.entity_id
_entity_poly.type
_entity_poly.pdbx_seq_one_letter_code
_entity_poly.pdbx_strand_id
1 'polypeptide(L)'
;MSISKSVLAYFTVLTSFAFAADATPEWIWGEEESKAVILERSIVLNGRATRARLQLAAEYTACRLILNKEAIADVDAYGPWLELDVTQHLRPGKNTVRVIARPVEGPSAIAMSLSAKLTDESVATLRTSADWTASILNRSQTMKSATSLGHVPGYLWDADRTARITAFDDYEQWRRASSASGGANPADVYTRPNFKVEHLRVAAKDEGSWVSMAFDPKGRITIAREDKGLLRMSLDQSGAKIARVETINDTLLECRGLLYAYDSLYANANNSKGFYRLKDTNGDDQFDEVKLLREFPGSVGHGRNDLALGPDGLIYSINGDAVDVPTQRVIDRTSPCRENRRGQRVREGFLIRTDKDGRRWELMCAGLRNPFGVDFNEFGDAFTYDADAEHDMGAPWYRPTRFVHLVSGADYGWRGLTGKWPPYILDHADNALPVADIGKGSPTAVKSGARSNFPVEYRKAMFVLDWAYGRILACHVEPRGAGYLCRPETFIKGSPLNVTDLDFGPDGAMYFITGGRGTGSVLYRVRYVGNSFQPLEVTKQQQRRREFTSKQRELRKRLERYHGHLQVPEPFDPTEQINFAWENLGSDDPTIRHAARMVLEHQPAKHWRDLVLKEKDRASAINGVIALLRSGDGKDVQALHTRLNEFLIPEVIDSDDVERLSAFDKLALTRAYWLLFQHHGKQLRDADKRATRNLLGAWFVERTIPPVGSGHMLWREKTRLTAHLGGDRAVRSIIPYLKQATTQEDRMHALYILRHLKTNWYPMYSKTEEPEHRITFFETLKTLEGNITSGAGMPGFLKTIRDEATATLTEADRKYLGEIIEPTSTSTEDDVNIKRPVVQEWTLDDLDRLAKSTDRKSDIKRGRELFKAALCIRCHRKKLEGGLTGPELTSVARRFNRRDLLTSILAPSKVVAENYRNVQVVTKDGNNLIGRVVTGGDYRSSILKLATDPLRLSKITEIHKKDIERSRTLPSSPMPKGLLNTLTHEEIDDLLAFLLDRK
;
A
#
# COMPACT_ATOMS: atom_id res chain seq x y z
N MET A 1 0.50 -47.26 37.59
CA MET A 1 -0.13 -46.10 38.26
C MET A 1 -0.62 -45.15 37.19
N SER A 2 -1.92 -44.84 37.22
CA SER A 2 -2.64 -43.97 36.28
C SER A 2 -2.24 -42.51 36.51
N ILE A 3 -1.75 -41.82 35.47
CA ILE A 3 -1.55 -40.37 35.48
C ILE A 3 -2.37 -39.77 34.32
N SER A 4 -3.15 -38.76 34.71
CA SER A 4 -4.28 -38.14 34.03
C SER A 4 -3.98 -37.51 32.66
N LYS A 5 -4.91 -37.73 31.73
CA LYS A 5 -5.04 -37.11 30.39
C LYS A 5 -5.41 -35.61 30.47
N SER A 6 -4.52 -34.73 30.90
CA SER A 6 -4.87 -33.29 31.05
C SER A 6 -3.81 -32.26 30.65
N VAL A 7 -2.72 -32.62 29.94
CA VAL A 7 -1.64 -31.66 29.62
C VAL A 7 -1.44 -31.44 28.10
N LEU A 8 -2.32 -31.97 27.25
CA LEU A 8 -2.24 -31.79 25.79
C LEU A 8 -3.37 -30.90 25.24
N ALA A 9 -3.48 -29.66 25.72
CA ALA A 9 -4.47 -28.68 25.23
C ALA A 9 -4.10 -27.23 25.55
N TYR A 10 -2.88 -26.77 25.22
CA TYR A 10 -2.53 -25.34 25.26
C TYR A 10 -1.57 -24.96 24.12
N PHE A 11 -1.95 -25.33 22.90
CA PHE A 11 -1.54 -24.64 21.69
C PHE A 11 -2.81 -24.42 20.86
N THR A 12 -2.89 -23.28 20.17
CA THR A 12 -4.02 -22.79 19.36
C THR A 12 -5.23 -22.19 20.11
N VAL A 13 -5.13 -20.90 20.47
CA VAL A 13 -6.26 -19.98 20.40
C VAL A 13 -5.79 -18.70 19.69
N LEU A 14 -5.46 -18.84 18.41
CA LEU A 14 -5.77 -17.82 17.43
C LEU A 14 -7.20 -18.12 17.03
N THR A 15 -8.18 -17.42 17.62
CA THR A 15 -9.53 -17.41 17.06
C THR A 15 -9.46 -16.64 15.74
N SER A 16 -9.05 -17.34 14.70
CA SER A 16 -9.71 -17.25 13.41
C SER A 16 -11.19 -17.38 13.74
N PHE A 17 -11.97 -16.31 13.54
CA PHE A 17 -13.41 -16.48 13.48
C PHE A 17 -13.63 -17.49 12.35
N ALA A 18 -13.98 -18.72 12.71
CA ALA A 18 -14.61 -19.65 11.79
C ALA A 18 -15.95 -19.02 11.43
N PHE A 19 -15.93 -18.10 10.45
CA PHE A 19 -17.07 -17.91 9.60
C PHE A 19 -17.40 -19.29 9.05
N ALA A 20 -18.67 -19.68 9.09
CA ALA A 20 -19.13 -20.90 8.47
C ALA A 20 -18.45 -21.04 7.10
N ALA A 21 -17.79 -22.18 6.89
CA ALA A 21 -17.57 -22.66 5.54
C ALA A 21 -18.95 -22.62 4.84
N ASP A 22 -18.97 -22.11 3.62
CA ASP A 22 -20.15 -21.85 2.77
C ASP A 22 -20.77 -20.45 2.89
N ALA A 23 -20.11 -19.47 2.26
CA ALA A 23 -20.58 -18.91 0.98
C ALA A 23 -19.90 -17.56 0.75
N THR A 24 -18.85 -17.50 -0.07
CA THR A 24 -18.38 -16.21 -0.61
C THR A 24 -19.54 -15.47 -1.27
N PRO A 25 -19.54 -14.13 -1.31
CA PRO A 25 -20.62 -13.41 -1.99
C PRO A 25 -20.71 -13.84 -3.46
N GLU A 26 -21.88 -13.68 -4.05
CA GLU A 26 -22.08 -13.85 -5.48
C GLU A 26 -21.78 -12.54 -6.20
N TRP A 27 -21.21 -12.65 -7.40
CA TRP A 27 -21.25 -11.57 -8.38
C TRP A 27 -22.71 -11.36 -8.79
N ILE A 28 -23.21 -10.13 -8.69
CA ILE A 28 -24.57 -9.78 -9.08
C ILE A 28 -24.62 -8.59 -10.04
N TRP A 29 -25.66 -8.55 -10.86
CA TRP A 29 -26.00 -7.42 -11.73
C TRP A 29 -27.51 -7.30 -11.97
N GLY A 30 -27.94 -6.32 -12.77
CA GLY A 30 -29.30 -6.24 -13.29
C GLY A 30 -29.53 -7.12 -14.53
N GLU A 31 -30.77 -7.22 -15.00
CA GLU A 31 -31.14 -8.00 -16.19
C GLU A 31 -30.49 -7.48 -17.48
N GLU A 32 -30.39 -6.15 -17.64
CA GLU A 32 -29.75 -5.51 -18.79
C GLU A 32 -28.29 -5.13 -18.45
N GLU A 33 -27.32 -5.86 -18.99
CA GLU A 33 -25.90 -5.70 -18.64
C GLU A 33 -25.33 -4.33 -18.98
N SER A 34 -25.79 -3.72 -20.09
CA SER A 34 -25.29 -2.43 -20.59
C SER A 34 -25.91 -1.21 -19.92
N LYS A 35 -26.81 -1.40 -18.95
CA LYS A 35 -27.51 -0.29 -18.27
C LYS A 35 -26.92 -0.02 -16.90
N ALA A 36 -26.93 1.25 -16.53
CA ALA A 36 -26.69 1.65 -15.14
C ALA A 36 -27.81 1.10 -14.24
N VAL A 37 -27.43 0.56 -13.08
CA VAL A 37 -28.33 -0.13 -12.16
C VAL A 37 -28.24 0.42 -10.74
N ILE A 38 -29.33 0.27 -10.00
CA ILE A 38 -29.38 0.45 -8.55
C ILE A 38 -29.56 -0.95 -7.95
N LEU A 39 -28.60 -1.39 -7.14
CA LEU A 39 -28.67 -2.61 -6.37
C LEU A 39 -29.00 -2.28 -4.92
N GLU A 40 -30.03 -2.89 -4.34
CA GLU A 40 -30.46 -2.57 -2.97
C GLU A 40 -30.84 -3.83 -2.18
N ARG A 41 -30.39 -3.85 -0.91
CA ARG A 41 -30.81 -4.83 0.09
C ARG A 41 -30.79 -4.22 1.47
N SER A 42 -31.65 -4.72 2.36
CA SER A 42 -31.69 -4.29 3.75
C SER A 42 -31.27 -5.42 4.68
N ILE A 43 -30.59 -5.06 5.77
CA ILE A 43 -30.26 -5.93 6.89
C ILE A 43 -30.89 -5.38 8.16
N VAL A 44 -31.50 -6.23 8.96
CA VAL A 44 -32.06 -5.86 10.27
C VAL A 44 -31.06 -6.28 11.35
N LEU A 45 -30.65 -5.32 12.18
CA LEU A 45 -29.75 -5.57 13.29
C LEU A 45 -30.54 -5.58 14.60
N ASN A 46 -30.49 -6.70 15.32
CA ASN A 46 -31.20 -6.88 16.60
C ASN A 46 -30.53 -6.16 17.78
N GLY A 47 -29.49 -5.39 17.51
CA GLY A 47 -28.74 -4.65 18.51
C GLY A 47 -27.80 -3.64 17.88
N ARG A 48 -27.08 -2.91 18.72
CA ARG A 48 -26.03 -1.98 18.26
C ARG A 48 -24.83 -2.77 17.76
N ALA A 49 -24.31 -2.43 16.58
CA ALA A 49 -23.04 -2.95 16.09
C ALA A 49 -21.87 -2.41 16.93
N THR A 50 -21.04 -3.30 17.46
CA THR A 50 -19.79 -2.98 18.18
C THR A 50 -18.61 -2.90 17.22
N ARG A 51 -18.66 -3.69 16.13
CA ARG A 51 -17.73 -3.68 15.02
C ARG A 51 -18.46 -4.11 13.76
N ALA A 52 -18.30 -3.39 12.67
CA ALA A 52 -18.81 -3.79 11.37
C ALA A 52 -17.82 -3.50 10.25
N ARG A 53 -17.76 -4.43 9.30
CA ARG A 53 -16.83 -4.39 8.19
C ARG A 53 -17.57 -4.68 6.90
N LEU A 54 -17.33 -3.86 5.90
CA LEU A 54 -17.87 -4.02 4.56
C LEU A 54 -16.72 -4.26 3.58
N GLN A 55 -16.86 -5.25 2.72
CA GLN A 55 -15.99 -5.49 1.57
C GLN A 55 -16.80 -5.30 0.29
N LEU A 56 -16.24 -4.59 -0.68
CA LEU A 56 -16.87 -4.28 -1.96
C LEU A 56 -15.87 -4.51 -3.10
N ALA A 57 -16.28 -5.31 -4.08
CA ALA A 57 -15.58 -5.48 -5.34
C ALA A 57 -16.51 -5.05 -6.48
N ALA A 58 -15.96 -4.28 -7.42
CA ALA A 58 -16.62 -3.89 -8.65
C ALA A 58 -15.73 -4.28 -9.83
N GLU A 59 -16.25 -5.06 -10.76
CA GLU A 59 -15.57 -5.39 -12.02
C GLU A 59 -16.23 -4.61 -13.15
N TYR A 60 -15.42 -3.88 -13.93
CA TYR A 60 -15.87 -3.12 -15.11
C TYR A 60 -17.06 -2.21 -14.81
N THR A 61 -17.09 -1.62 -13.62
CA THR A 61 -18.23 -0.84 -13.17
C THR A 61 -17.78 0.27 -12.22
N ALA A 62 -18.15 1.50 -12.53
CA ALA A 62 -18.05 2.59 -11.58
C ALA A 62 -19.26 2.54 -10.64
N CYS A 63 -19.06 2.59 -9.32
CA CYS A 63 -20.16 2.55 -8.37
C CYS A 63 -20.01 3.50 -7.18
N ARG A 64 -21.16 3.88 -6.63
CA ARG A 64 -21.30 4.63 -5.38
C ARG A 64 -22.02 3.77 -4.36
N LEU A 65 -21.36 3.54 -3.22
CA LEU A 65 -21.93 2.85 -2.07
C LEU A 65 -22.65 3.85 -1.15
N ILE A 66 -23.92 3.56 -0.87
CA ILE A 66 -24.76 4.34 0.02
C ILE A 66 -25.26 3.44 1.16
N LEU A 67 -25.04 3.87 2.39
CA LEU A 67 -25.53 3.19 3.59
C LEU A 67 -26.44 4.15 4.35
N ASN A 68 -27.70 3.77 4.57
CA ASN A 68 -28.67 4.59 5.31
C ASN A 68 -28.83 6.04 4.78
N LYS A 69 -28.75 6.23 3.45
CA LYS A 69 -28.76 7.52 2.72
C LYS A 69 -27.44 8.33 2.77
N GLU A 70 -26.42 7.83 3.44
CA GLU A 70 -25.09 8.44 3.47
C GLU A 70 -24.20 7.82 2.38
N ALA A 71 -23.51 8.64 1.59
CA ALA A 71 -22.54 8.16 0.61
C ALA A 71 -21.23 7.79 1.31
N ILE A 72 -20.86 6.50 1.26
CA ILE A 72 -19.72 5.96 1.99
C ILE A 72 -18.47 5.91 1.11
N ALA A 73 -18.60 5.42 -0.14
CA ALA A 73 -17.46 5.18 -1.02
C ALA A 73 -17.83 5.39 -2.48
N ASP A 74 -16.85 5.85 -3.27
CA ASP A 74 -16.90 5.88 -4.74
C ASP A 74 -15.76 4.97 -5.28
N VAL A 75 -16.10 4.09 -6.22
CA VAL A 75 -15.18 3.12 -6.85
C VAL A 75 -15.27 3.29 -8.36
N ASP A 76 -14.15 3.49 -9.05
CA ASP A 76 -14.10 3.45 -10.52
C ASP A 76 -14.03 2.02 -11.05
N ALA A 77 -14.33 1.85 -12.34
CA ALA A 77 -14.43 0.56 -13.01
C ALA A 77 -13.20 -0.36 -12.90
N TYR A 78 -12.01 0.24 -12.81
CA TYR A 78 -10.72 -0.44 -12.63
C TYR A 78 -10.09 -0.14 -11.26
N GLY A 79 -10.82 0.49 -10.34
CA GLY A 79 -10.36 0.80 -8.98
C GLY A 79 -10.17 -0.44 -8.09
N PRO A 80 -9.49 -0.29 -6.95
CA PRO A 80 -9.20 -1.42 -6.06
C PRO A 80 -10.47 -1.93 -5.38
N TRP A 81 -10.42 -3.19 -4.93
CA TRP A 81 -11.45 -3.71 -4.03
C TRP A 81 -11.33 -3.01 -2.67
N LEU A 82 -12.46 -2.63 -2.10
CA LEU A 82 -12.52 -1.88 -0.85
C LEU A 82 -12.79 -2.78 0.34
N GLU A 83 -12.22 -2.38 1.47
CA GLU A 83 -12.47 -2.95 2.79
C GLU A 83 -12.62 -1.80 3.77
N LEU A 84 -13.81 -1.63 4.33
CA LEU A 84 -14.23 -0.44 5.06
C LEU A 84 -14.71 -0.83 6.46
N ASP A 85 -14.33 -0.05 7.48
CA ASP A 85 -15.02 -0.06 8.76
C ASP A 85 -16.28 0.80 8.64
N VAL A 86 -17.45 0.17 8.75
CA VAL A 86 -18.75 0.84 8.63
C VAL A 86 -19.52 0.88 9.95
N THR A 87 -18.84 0.60 11.07
CA THR A 87 -19.46 0.46 12.40
C THR A 87 -20.31 1.68 12.76
N GLN A 88 -19.81 2.89 12.48
CA GLN A 88 -20.48 4.14 12.86
C GLN A 88 -21.67 4.50 11.97
N HIS A 89 -21.79 3.86 10.81
CA HIS A 89 -22.85 4.13 9.82
C HIS A 89 -24.05 3.18 9.97
N LEU A 90 -23.94 2.16 10.84
CA LEU A 90 -25.02 1.23 11.15
C LEU A 90 -25.81 1.67 12.39
N ARG A 91 -27.12 1.39 12.36
CA ARG A 91 -28.05 1.64 13.47
C ARG A 91 -28.78 0.36 13.87
N PRO A 92 -29.27 0.22 15.12
CA PRO A 92 -30.22 -0.84 15.45
C PRO A 92 -31.45 -0.81 14.53
N GLY A 93 -32.02 -1.97 14.23
CA GLY A 93 -33.15 -2.10 13.30
C GLY A 93 -32.72 -2.14 11.83
N LYS A 94 -33.58 -1.61 10.94
CA LYS A 94 -33.38 -1.69 9.48
C LYS A 94 -32.25 -0.76 9.01
N ASN A 95 -31.27 -1.35 8.34
CA ASN A 95 -30.22 -0.67 7.60
C ASN A 95 -30.35 -1.00 6.12
N THR A 96 -30.28 0.01 5.27
CA THR A 96 -30.38 -0.17 3.82
C THR A 96 -29.03 0.08 3.18
N VAL A 97 -28.57 -0.91 2.43
CA VAL A 97 -27.39 -0.82 1.58
C VAL A 97 -27.85 -0.64 0.14
N ARG A 98 -27.38 0.43 -0.49
CA ARG A 98 -27.68 0.75 -1.88
C ARG A 98 -26.39 1.00 -2.64
N VAL A 99 -26.25 0.38 -3.80
CA VAL A 99 -25.14 0.58 -4.73
C VAL A 99 -25.70 1.15 -6.02
N ILE A 100 -25.26 2.36 -6.38
CA ILE A 100 -25.56 2.94 -7.70
C ILE A 100 -24.38 2.60 -8.60
N ALA A 101 -24.60 1.76 -9.59
CA ALA A 101 -23.56 1.18 -10.44
C ALA A 101 -23.76 1.57 -11.90
N ARG A 102 -22.67 1.89 -12.59
CA ARG A 102 -22.63 2.23 -14.01
C ARG A 102 -21.63 1.32 -14.72
N PRO A 103 -22.05 0.56 -15.74
CA PRO A 103 -21.16 -0.33 -16.47
C PRO A 103 -20.20 0.49 -17.35
N VAL A 104 -19.02 -0.06 -17.59
CA VAL A 104 -18.14 0.32 -18.70
C VAL A 104 -17.98 -0.87 -19.65
N GLU A 105 -17.14 -0.74 -20.68
CA GLU A 105 -16.82 -1.88 -21.54
C GLU A 105 -16.27 -3.06 -20.73
N GLY A 106 -16.94 -4.21 -20.82
CA GLY A 106 -16.56 -5.45 -20.13
C GLY A 106 -17.71 -6.09 -19.33
N PRO A 107 -17.45 -7.24 -18.68
CA PRO A 107 -18.45 -7.97 -17.92
C PRO A 107 -18.70 -7.34 -16.56
N SER A 108 -19.58 -6.34 -16.54
CA SER A 108 -19.94 -5.56 -15.34
C SER A 108 -20.55 -6.43 -14.23
N ALA A 109 -19.99 -6.33 -13.02
CA ALA A 109 -20.47 -7.08 -11.86
C ALA A 109 -20.10 -6.40 -10.53
N ILE A 110 -20.93 -6.61 -9.49
CA ILE A 110 -20.67 -6.19 -8.11
C ILE A 110 -20.70 -7.41 -7.20
N ALA A 111 -19.75 -7.50 -6.27
CA ALA A 111 -19.81 -8.41 -5.14
C ALA A 111 -19.57 -7.64 -3.85
N MET A 112 -20.33 -7.94 -2.80
CA MET A 112 -20.21 -7.25 -1.53
C MET A 112 -20.51 -8.18 -0.36
N SER A 113 -19.81 -7.97 0.75
CA SER A 113 -20.17 -8.56 2.04
C SER A 113 -20.12 -7.50 3.13
N LEU A 114 -21.06 -7.58 4.08
CA LEU A 114 -21.12 -6.80 5.30
C LEU A 114 -21.22 -7.79 6.45
N SER A 115 -20.31 -7.69 7.43
CA SER A 115 -20.38 -8.43 8.68
C SER A 115 -20.37 -7.46 9.84
N ALA A 116 -21.36 -7.56 10.72
CA ALA A 116 -21.50 -6.73 11.91
C ALA A 116 -21.58 -7.62 13.15
N LYS A 117 -20.60 -7.46 14.05
CA LYS A 117 -20.67 -8.00 15.40
C LYS A 117 -21.52 -7.07 16.26
N LEU A 118 -22.53 -7.62 16.92
CA LEU A 118 -23.47 -6.89 17.74
C LEU A 118 -23.03 -6.88 19.21
N THR A 119 -23.81 -6.19 20.04
CA THR A 119 -23.57 -6.00 21.48
C THR A 119 -23.82 -7.26 22.29
N ASP A 120 -24.66 -8.18 21.79
CA ASP A 120 -24.91 -9.51 22.32
C ASP A 120 -23.93 -10.57 21.78
N GLU A 121 -22.82 -10.11 21.17
CA GLU A 121 -21.79 -10.93 20.52
C GLU A 121 -22.25 -11.68 19.26
N SER A 122 -23.53 -11.62 18.88
CA SER A 122 -24.03 -12.20 17.64
C SER A 122 -23.45 -11.51 16.41
N VAL A 123 -23.38 -12.23 15.30
CA VAL A 123 -22.85 -11.70 14.02
C VAL A 123 -23.98 -11.67 13.00
N ALA A 124 -24.29 -10.47 12.53
CA ALA A 124 -25.20 -10.26 11.41
C ALA A 124 -24.39 -10.14 10.12
N THR A 125 -24.79 -10.88 9.08
CA THR A 125 -24.12 -10.86 7.77
C THR A 125 -25.08 -10.54 6.65
N LEU A 126 -24.63 -9.74 5.70
CA LEU A 126 -25.28 -9.49 4.42
C LEU A 126 -24.26 -9.77 3.32
N ARG A 127 -24.61 -10.57 2.32
CA ARG A 127 -23.77 -10.86 1.15
C ARG A 127 -24.59 -10.59 -0.11
N THR A 128 -23.93 -10.27 -1.21
CA THR A 128 -24.59 -10.21 -2.52
C THR A 128 -25.00 -11.60 -2.96
N SER A 129 -26.24 -11.71 -3.43
CA SER A 129 -26.90 -12.92 -3.91
C SER A 129 -28.11 -12.52 -4.75
N ALA A 130 -28.74 -13.49 -5.43
CA ALA A 130 -29.92 -13.25 -6.28
C ALA A 130 -31.15 -12.66 -5.54
N ASP A 131 -31.16 -12.63 -4.19
CA ASP A 131 -32.21 -12.03 -3.37
C ASP A 131 -32.08 -10.50 -3.21
N TRP A 132 -31.03 -9.91 -3.77
CA TRP A 132 -30.90 -8.46 -3.92
C TRP A 132 -31.90 -7.93 -4.93
N THR A 133 -32.27 -6.67 -4.78
CA THR A 133 -33.13 -6.01 -5.76
C THR A 133 -32.30 -5.17 -6.72
N ALA A 134 -32.66 -5.17 -7.99
CA ALA A 134 -32.03 -4.43 -9.08
C ALA A 134 -33.07 -3.60 -9.83
N SER A 135 -32.74 -2.35 -10.15
CA SER A 135 -33.54 -1.49 -11.05
C SER A 135 -32.64 -0.69 -11.98
N ILE A 136 -33.12 -0.36 -13.17
CA ILE A 136 -32.39 0.49 -14.12
C ILE A 136 -32.44 1.95 -13.63
N LEU A 137 -31.29 2.61 -13.63
CA LEU A 137 -31.19 4.03 -13.28
C LEU A 137 -32.05 4.88 -14.23
N ASN A 138 -32.77 5.87 -13.71
CA ASN A 138 -33.63 6.81 -14.48
C ASN A 138 -34.85 6.18 -15.20
N ARG A 139 -35.21 4.91 -14.93
CA ARG A 139 -36.51 4.35 -15.32
C ARG A 139 -37.41 4.19 -14.08
N SER A 140 -38.66 4.64 -14.16
CA SER A 140 -39.69 4.46 -13.11
C SER A 140 -40.20 3.01 -13.05
N GLN A 141 -39.29 2.03 -13.01
CA GLN A 141 -39.64 0.62 -13.06
C GLN A 141 -39.62 -0.05 -11.69
N THR A 142 -40.47 -1.06 -11.56
CA THR A 142 -40.60 -2.02 -10.47
C THR A 142 -39.25 -2.68 -10.17
N MET A 143 -38.84 -2.70 -8.89
CA MET A 143 -37.64 -3.41 -8.44
C MET A 143 -37.77 -4.90 -8.78
N LYS A 144 -36.79 -5.46 -9.51
CA LYS A 144 -36.71 -6.90 -9.81
C LYS A 144 -35.62 -7.55 -8.97
N SER A 145 -35.56 -8.88 -8.93
CA SER A 145 -34.43 -9.60 -8.33
C SER A 145 -33.17 -9.39 -9.16
N ALA A 146 -32.01 -9.32 -8.50
CA ALA A 146 -30.71 -9.26 -9.15
C ALA A 146 -30.35 -10.61 -9.79
N THR A 147 -29.59 -10.57 -10.87
CA THR A 147 -29.08 -11.77 -11.54
C THR A 147 -27.77 -12.20 -10.90
N SER A 148 -27.68 -13.46 -10.46
CA SER A 148 -26.42 -14.06 -10.01
C SER A 148 -25.55 -14.48 -11.19
N LEU A 149 -24.27 -14.14 -11.10
CA LEU A 149 -23.20 -14.46 -12.05
C LEU A 149 -22.20 -15.49 -11.47
N GLY A 150 -22.55 -16.08 -10.32
CA GLY A 150 -21.77 -17.09 -9.60
C GLY A 150 -20.94 -16.52 -8.45
N HIS A 151 -20.44 -17.42 -7.59
CA HIS A 151 -19.68 -17.06 -6.40
C HIS A 151 -18.32 -16.43 -6.73
N VAL A 152 -17.88 -15.47 -5.89
CA VAL A 152 -16.50 -15.01 -5.93
C VAL A 152 -15.59 -16.13 -5.37
N PRO A 153 -14.48 -16.49 -6.02
CA PRO A 153 -13.56 -17.48 -5.47
C PRO A 153 -13.01 -17.08 -4.09
N GLY A 154 -12.92 -18.04 -3.16
CA GLY A 154 -12.42 -17.80 -1.80
C GLY A 154 -11.03 -17.17 -1.75
N TYR A 155 -10.08 -17.67 -2.56
CA TYR A 155 -8.73 -17.11 -2.65
C TYR A 155 -8.68 -15.65 -3.12
N LEU A 156 -9.74 -15.14 -3.78
CA LEU A 156 -9.85 -13.73 -4.18
C LEU A 156 -10.56 -12.87 -3.14
N TRP A 157 -11.54 -13.44 -2.43
CA TRP A 157 -12.36 -12.71 -1.46
C TRP A 157 -11.74 -12.66 -0.06
N ASP A 158 -11.24 -13.80 0.40
CA ASP A 158 -10.71 -13.99 1.75
C ASP A 158 -9.25 -13.57 1.79
N ALA A 159 -9.02 -12.25 1.94
CA ALA A 159 -7.67 -11.73 2.09
C ALA A 159 -6.98 -12.33 3.31
N ASP A 160 -5.84 -13.00 3.09
CA ASP A 160 -4.98 -13.47 4.17
C ASP A 160 -4.41 -12.28 4.94
N ARG A 161 -4.94 -12.04 6.14
CA ARG A 161 -4.50 -10.93 6.98
C ARG A 161 -3.08 -11.12 7.51
N THR A 162 -2.54 -12.34 7.49
CA THR A 162 -1.16 -12.60 7.90
C THR A 162 -0.13 -12.08 6.90
N ALA A 163 -0.54 -11.81 5.66
CA ALA A 163 0.30 -11.17 4.66
C ALA A 163 0.48 -9.66 4.96
N ARG A 164 -0.40 -9.03 5.75
CA ARG A 164 -0.29 -7.61 6.12
C ARG A 164 0.77 -7.41 7.18
N ILE A 165 1.59 -6.37 6.99
CA ILE A 165 2.57 -5.89 7.97
C ILE A 165 2.10 -4.53 8.49
N THR A 166 2.19 -4.37 9.80
CA THR A 166 1.86 -3.15 10.54
C THR A 166 3.12 -2.35 10.87
N ALA A 167 2.94 -1.12 11.36
CA ALA A 167 4.05 -0.29 11.85
C ALA A 167 4.78 -0.89 13.07
N PHE A 168 4.19 -1.88 13.75
CA PHE A 168 4.72 -2.47 14.99
C PHE A 168 5.54 -3.73 14.76
N ASP A 169 5.54 -4.29 13.55
CA ASP A 169 6.28 -5.49 13.23
C ASP A 169 7.81 -5.22 13.20
N ASP A 170 8.57 -6.12 13.83
CA ASP A 170 10.01 -6.03 13.98
C ASP A 170 10.72 -6.31 12.65
N TYR A 171 11.10 -5.23 11.96
CA TYR A 171 11.87 -5.32 10.72
C TYR A 171 13.28 -5.85 10.94
N GLU A 172 13.85 -5.75 12.14
CA GLU A 172 15.21 -6.21 12.41
C GLU A 172 15.27 -7.68 12.83
N GLN A 173 14.15 -8.42 12.74
CA GLN A 173 14.14 -9.85 13.10
C GLN A 173 15.11 -10.69 12.26
N TRP A 174 15.48 -10.22 11.06
CA TRP A 174 16.54 -10.83 10.24
C TRP A 174 17.86 -10.97 11.00
N ARG A 175 18.16 -10.07 11.96
CA ARG A 175 19.41 -10.13 12.77
C ARG A 175 19.49 -11.38 13.63
N ARG A 176 18.37 -12.02 13.93
CA ARG A 176 18.36 -13.32 14.62
C ARG A 176 19.12 -14.37 13.82
N ALA A 177 19.18 -14.23 12.49
CA ALA A 177 19.98 -15.08 11.61
C ALA A 177 21.49 -14.86 11.77
N SER A 178 21.95 -13.65 12.10
CA SER A 178 23.38 -13.35 12.28
C SER A 178 24.02 -14.12 13.45
N SER A 179 23.21 -14.54 14.42
CA SER A 179 23.63 -15.34 15.57
C SER A 179 23.27 -16.82 15.48
N ALA A 180 22.55 -17.25 14.43
CA ALA A 180 22.05 -18.61 14.30
C ALA A 180 23.07 -19.49 13.55
N SER A 181 23.41 -20.65 14.11
CA SER A 181 24.41 -21.56 13.54
C SER A 181 23.85 -22.59 12.53
N GLY A 182 22.62 -22.42 12.00
CA GLY A 182 22.01 -23.42 11.12
C GLY A 182 20.63 -23.12 10.50
N GLY A 183 20.23 -21.85 10.38
CA GLY A 183 18.90 -21.47 9.86
C GLY A 183 17.72 -21.90 10.75
N ALA A 184 16.48 -21.70 10.27
CA ALA A 184 15.29 -22.18 10.97
C ALA A 184 15.15 -23.71 10.85
N ASN A 185 14.81 -24.37 11.94
CA ASN A 185 14.43 -25.77 11.91
C ASN A 185 13.12 -25.91 11.08
N PRO A 186 13.05 -26.82 10.09
CA PRO A 186 11.84 -27.01 9.29
C PRO A 186 10.55 -27.22 10.09
N ALA A 187 10.64 -27.80 11.30
CA ALA A 187 9.49 -27.98 12.18
C ALA A 187 8.90 -26.66 12.71
N ASP A 188 9.69 -25.59 12.74
CA ASP A 188 9.30 -24.26 13.23
C ASP A 188 8.89 -23.32 12.08
N VAL A 189 8.98 -23.78 10.84
CA VAL A 189 8.59 -23.02 9.64
C VAL A 189 7.10 -23.22 9.39
N TYR A 190 6.35 -22.12 9.42
CA TYR A 190 4.96 -22.12 8.98
C TYR A 190 4.90 -22.33 7.47
N THR A 191 3.99 -23.21 7.03
CA THR A 191 3.64 -23.41 5.63
C THR A 191 2.14 -23.68 5.49
N ARG A 192 1.63 -23.62 4.26
CA ARG A 192 0.24 -23.96 3.95
C ARG A 192 -0.04 -25.45 4.23
N PRO A 193 -1.30 -25.83 4.53
CA PRO A 193 -1.65 -27.22 4.75
C PRO A 193 -1.19 -28.12 3.59
N ASN A 194 -0.73 -29.32 3.92
CA ASN A 194 -0.24 -30.32 2.96
C ASN A 194 1.03 -29.93 2.21
N PHE A 195 1.76 -28.91 2.64
CA PHE A 195 3.13 -28.66 2.21
C PHE A 195 4.12 -29.15 3.27
N LYS A 196 5.21 -29.77 2.81
CA LYS A 196 6.30 -30.24 3.66
C LYS A 196 7.56 -29.46 3.34
N VAL A 197 8.16 -28.84 4.35
CA VAL A 197 9.46 -28.17 4.27
C VAL A 197 10.56 -29.12 4.73
N GLU A 198 11.63 -29.22 3.95
CA GLU A 198 12.78 -30.08 4.21
C GLU A 198 14.07 -29.26 4.14
N HIS A 199 15.00 -29.58 5.02
CA HIS A 199 16.32 -28.95 5.06
C HIS A 199 17.31 -29.83 4.29
N LEU A 200 18.00 -29.25 3.30
CA LEU A 200 18.95 -29.98 2.45
C LEU A 200 20.41 -29.75 2.83
N ARG A 201 20.81 -28.49 3.09
CA ARG A 201 22.19 -28.12 3.39
C ARG A 201 22.29 -26.77 4.09
N VAL A 202 23.18 -26.69 5.08
CA VAL A 202 23.71 -25.43 5.63
C VAL A 202 25.02 -25.11 4.92
N ALA A 203 25.25 -23.83 4.63
CA ALA A 203 26.50 -23.34 4.07
C ALA A 203 27.70 -23.69 4.96
N ALA A 204 28.78 -24.15 4.33
CA ALA A 204 30.06 -24.28 5.00
C ALA A 204 30.66 -22.91 5.31
N LYS A 205 31.56 -22.84 6.29
CA LYS A 205 32.12 -21.57 6.79
C LYS A 205 32.78 -20.72 5.69
N ASP A 206 33.39 -21.34 4.69
CA ASP A 206 34.07 -20.70 3.56
C ASP A 206 33.17 -20.42 2.35
N GLU A 207 31.91 -20.90 2.38
CA GLU A 207 30.90 -20.64 1.35
C GLU A 207 30.17 -19.31 1.59
N GLY A 208 30.26 -18.74 2.80
CA GLY A 208 29.72 -17.43 3.14
C GLY A 208 28.19 -17.36 3.03
N SER A 209 27.73 -16.21 2.57
CA SER A 209 26.31 -15.85 2.45
C SER A 209 25.85 -16.02 0.99
N TRP A 210 24.69 -16.63 0.78
CA TRP A 210 24.11 -16.93 -0.53
C TRP A 210 23.02 -15.93 -0.90
N VAL A 211 23.07 -15.42 -2.13
CA VAL A 211 22.23 -14.31 -2.59
C VAL A 211 21.33 -14.62 -3.76
N SER A 212 21.66 -15.60 -4.62
CA SER A 212 20.79 -16.06 -5.70
C SER A 212 21.03 -17.53 -6.05
N MET A 213 20.07 -18.14 -6.74
CA MET A 213 20.16 -19.52 -7.21
C MET A 213 19.50 -19.73 -8.57
N ALA A 214 19.94 -20.76 -9.30
CA ALA A 214 19.27 -21.23 -10.51
C ALA A 214 19.54 -22.72 -10.74
N PHE A 215 18.56 -23.43 -11.32
CA PHE A 215 18.80 -24.79 -11.82
C PHE A 215 19.43 -24.77 -13.21
N ASP A 216 20.44 -25.62 -13.40
CA ASP A 216 20.98 -25.89 -14.73
C ASP A 216 20.15 -26.94 -15.49
N PRO A 217 20.33 -27.11 -16.82
CA PRO A 217 19.58 -28.09 -17.60
C PRO A 217 19.77 -29.55 -17.18
N LYS A 218 20.79 -29.86 -16.37
CA LYS A 218 21.08 -31.19 -15.83
C LYS A 218 20.45 -31.39 -14.43
N GLY A 219 19.72 -30.40 -13.91
CA GLY A 219 19.08 -30.46 -12.60
C GLY A 219 20.01 -30.18 -11.41
N ARG A 220 21.20 -29.63 -11.65
CA ARG A 220 22.13 -29.18 -10.60
C ARG A 220 21.79 -27.74 -10.20
N ILE A 221 22.12 -27.37 -8.97
CA ILE A 221 21.82 -26.04 -8.43
C ILE A 221 23.08 -25.18 -8.49
N THR A 222 23.02 -24.04 -9.17
CA THR A 222 24.04 -23.00 -9.08
C THR A 222 23.66 -22.01 -8.00
N ILE A 223 24.59 -21.68 -7.10
CA ILE A 223 24.42 -20.72 -6.01
C ILE A 223 25.42 -19.57 -6.20
N ALA A 224 24.92 -18.34 -6.17
CA ALA A 224 25.78 -17.17 -6.06
C ALA A 224 26.09 -16.83 -4.61
N ARG A 225 27.37 -16.65 -4.31
CA ARG A 225 27.86 -16.15 -3.03
C ARG A 225 27.91 -14.62 -3.07
N GLU A 226 27.68 -13.99 -1.93
CA GLU A 226 27.69 -12.53 -1.76
C GLU A 226 29.08 -11.94 -2.10
N ASP A 227 30.16 -12.66 -1.78
CA ASP A 227 31.54 -12.16 -1.80
C ASP A 227 32.52 -12.98 -2.66
N LYS A 228 32.13 -14.16 -3.16
CA LYS A 228 33.11 -15.14 -3.68
C LYS A 228 32.64 -15.95 -4.91
N GLY A 229 31.97 -15.36 -5.90
CA GLY A 229 31.60 -16.09 -7.12
C GLY A 229 30.53 -17.17 -6.93
N LEU A 230 30.59 -18.22 -7.76
CA LEU A 230 29.52 -19.19 -7.97
C LEU A 230 29.92 -20.61 -7.55
N LEU A 231 29.00 -21.29 -6.88
CA LEU A 231 29.06 -22.73 -6.58
C LEU A 231 28.07 -23.49 -7.48
N ARG A 232 28.36 -24.76 -7.74
CA ARG A 232 27.41 -25.72 -8.28
C ARG A 232 27.24 -26.88 -7.32
N MET A 233 26.01 -27.31 -7.11
CA MET A 233 25.62 -28.39 -6.20
C MET A 233 24.87 -29.47 -6.96
N SER A 234 25.34 -30.71 -6.89
CA SER A 234 24.64 -31.86 -7.45
C SER A 234 23.78 -32.52 -6.39
N LEU A 235 22.53 -32.81 -6.74
CA LEU A 235 21.63 -33.59 -5.89
C LEU A 235 21.99 -35.08 -5.96
N ASP A 236 21.71 -35.82 -4.89
CA ASP A 236 21.74 -37.28 -4.92
C ASP A 236 20.57 -37.84 -5.75
N GLN A 237 20.55 -39.16 -5.98
CA GLN A 237 19.49 -39.82 -6.77
C GLN A 237 18.08 -39.60 -6.19
N SER A 238 17.96 -39.32 -4.90
CA SER A 238 16.67 -39.07 -4.25
C SER A 238 16.19 -37.61 -4.37
N GLY A 239 17.07 -36.71 -4.81
CA GLY A 239 16.84 -35.27 -4.77
C GLY A 239 16.73 -34.70 -3.36
N ALA A 240 17.02 -35.48 -2.32
CA ALA A 240 16.80 -35.11 -0.93
C ALA A 240 18.09 -34.74 -0.19
N LYS A 241 19.26 -34.88 -0.84
CA LYS A 241 20.56 -34.46 -0.29
C LYS A 241 21.47 -33.88 -1.36
N ILE A 242 22.43 -33.07 -0.92
CA ILE A 242 23.54 -32.61 -1.77
C ILE A 242 24.64 -33.68 -1.80
N ALA A 243 24.96 -34.19 -2.98
CA ALA A 243 25.98 -35.20 -3.21
C ALA A 243 27.37 -34.61 -3.47
N ARG A 244 27.45 -33.47 -4.17
CA ARG A 244 28.72 -32.81 -4.54
C ARG A 244 28.54 -31.30 -4.57
N VAL A 245 29.60 -30.57 -4.20
CA VAL A 245 29.71 -29.12 -4.33
C VAL A 245 31.02 -28.79 -5.05
N GLU A 246 30.98 -27.88 -6.01
CA GLU A 246 32.14 -27.42 -6.78
C GLU A 246 32.08 -25.89 -6.98
N THR A 247 33.24 -25.24 -7.04
CA THR A 247 33.33 -23.83 -7.44
C THR A 247 33.45 -23.78 -8.96
N ILE A 248 32.56 -23.03 -9.61
CA ILE A 248 32.51 -22.92 -11.08
C ILE A 248 32.89 -21.52 -11.58
N ASN A 249 32.97 -20.55 -10.67
CA ASN A 249 33.51 -19.22 -10.90
C ASN A 249 33.90 -18.62 -9.55
N ASP A 250 35.02 -17.93 -9.48
CA ASP A 250 35.52 -17.26 -8.26
C ASP A 250 35.76 -15.75 -8.46
N THR A 251 35.48 -15.23 -9.66
CA THR A 251 35.80 -13.85 -10.05
C THR A 251 34.62 -12.89 -10.00
N LEU A 252 33.40 -13.36 -10.27
CA LEU A 252 32.21 -12.50 -10.23
C LEU A 252 31.77 -12.26 -8.79
N LEU A 253 31.33 -11.05 -8.49
CA LEU A 253 30.98 -10.63 -7.14
C LEU A 253 29.50 -10.26 -7.07
N GLU A 254 28.82 -10.83 -6.08
CA GLU A 254 27.42 -10.56 -5.75
C GLU A 254 26.49 -10.70 -6.98
N CYS A 255 26.48 -11.88 -7.60
CA CYS A 255 25.53 -12.19 -8.67
C CYS A 255 24.12 -12.31 -8.08
N ARG A 256 23.29 -11.28 -8.23
CA ARG A 256 21.92 -11.26 -7.68
C ARG A 256 20.88 -11.84 -8.65
N GLY A 257 21.24 -12.01 -9.92
CA GLY A 257 20.42 -12.69 -10.93
C GLY A 257 21.22 -13.74 -11.67
N LEU A 258 20.69 -14.95 -11.74
CA LEU A 258 21.27 -16.08 -12.48
C LEU A 258 20.20 -16.64 -13.41
N LEU A 259 20.57 -16.91 -14.66
CA LEU A 259 19.67 -17.46 -15.66
C LEU A 259 20.41 -18.43 -16.59
N TYR A 260 19.99 -19.69 -16.60
CA TYR A 260 20.39 -20.62 -17.65
C TYR A 260 19.50 -20.44 -18.88
N ALA A 261 20.11 -20.10 -20.02
CA ALA A 261 19.45 -19.99 -21.32
C ALA A 261 20.50 -20.11 -22.44
N TYR A 262 20.07 -20.51 -23.64
CA TYR A 262 20.95 -20.53 -24.83
C TYR A 262 22.31 -21.23 -24.62
N ASP A 263 22.30 -22.38 -23.94
CA ASP A 263 23.51 -23.14 -23.59
C ASP A 263 24.56 -22.32 -22.84
N SER A 264 24.12 -21.39 -22.00
CA SER A 264 24.97 -20.48 -21.23
C SER A 264 24.34 -20.17 -19.87
N LEU A 265 25.17 -19.75 -18.93
CA LEU A 265 24.73 -19.10 -17.69
C LEU A 265 24.89 -17.59 -17.84
N TYR A 266 23.80 -16.85 -17.72
CA TYR A 266 23.82 -15.40 -17.62
C TYR A 266 23.83 -14.99 -16.15
N ALA A 267 24.64 -13.98 -15.83
CA ALA A 267 24.80 -13.48 -14.48
C ALA A 267 24.72 -11.95 -14.45
N ASN A 268 23.82 -11.43 -13.60
CA ASN A 268 23.76 -10.01 -13.28
C ASN A 268 24.58 -9.76 -12.02
N ALA A 269 25.84 -9.36 -12.21
CA ALA A 269 26.84 -9.27 -11.15
C ALA A 269 26.88 -7.85 -10.59
N ASN A 270 26.34 -7.69 -9.37
CA ASN A 270 26.10 -6.37 -8.81
C ASN A 270 27.40 -5.66 -8.43
N ASN A 271 28.28 -6.32 -7.69
CA ASN A 271 29.56 -5.75 -7.26
C ASN A 271 30.60 -5.73 -8.39
N SER A 272 30.48 -6.64 -9.37
CA SER A 272 31.24 -6.56 -10.62
C SER A 272 30.68 -5.52 -11.61
N LYS A 273 29.52 -4.91 -11.33
CA LYS A 273 28.88 -3.83 -12.09
C LYS A 273 28.55 -4.16 -13.57
N GLY A 274 28.20 -5.41 -13.86
CA GLY A 274 27.97 -5.82 -15.25
C GLY A 274 27.03 -7.01 -15.41
N PHE A 275 26.56 -7.16 -16.64
CA PHE A 275 25.81 -8.32 -17.12
C PHE A 275 26.73 -9.22 -17.93
N TYR A 276 26.89 -10.47 -17.49
CA TYR A 276 27.86 -11.42 -18.01
C TYR A 276 27.18 -12.65 -18.61
N ARG A 277 27.88 -13.29 -19.55
CA ARG A 277 27.59 -14.63 -20.06
C ARG A 277 28.76 -15.55 -19.74
N LEU A 278 28.47 -16.68 -19.13
CA LEU A 278 29.41 -17.76 -18.85
C LEU A 278 29.07 -18.94 -19.76
N LYS A 279 30.06 -19.47 -20.46
CA LYS A 279 29.88 -20.56 -21.43
C LYS A 279 30.96 -21.61 -21.25
N ASP A 280 30.52 -22.87 -21.34
CA ASP A 280 31.38 -24.05 -21.50
C ASP A 280 31.55 -24.27 -23.01
N THR A 281 32.77 -24.10 -23.51
CA THR A 281 33.08 -24.21 -24.94
C THR A 281 33.65 -25.56 -25.35
N ASN A 282 34.06 -26.39 -24.38
CA ASN A 282 34.75 -27.66 -24.61
C ASN A 282 33.97 -28.90 -24.12
N GLY A 283 32.84 -28.71 -23.42
CA GLY A 283 31.95 -29.75 -22.92
C GLY A 283 32.40 -30.43 -21.62
N ASP A 284 33.33 -29.83 -20.88
CA ASP A 284 33.85 -30.39 -19.61
C ASP A 284 33.04 -30.00 -18.37
N ASP A 285 31.88 -29.37 -18.56
CA ASP A 285 31.01 -28.80 -17.53
C ASP A 285 31.60 -27.60 -16.77
N GLN A 286 32.76 -27.06 -17.16
CA GLN A 286 33.33 -25.83 -16.60
C GLN A 286 33.11 -24.63 -17.52
N PHE A 287 32.96 -23.44 -16.92
CA PHE A 287 32.83 -22.21 -17.69
C PHE A 287 34.20 -21.62 -18.00
N ASP A 288 34.74 -21.93 -19.17
CA ASP A 288 36.03 -21.42 -19.66
C ASP A 288 35.91 -20.03 -20.32
N GLU A 289 34.72 -19.64 -20.79
CA GLU A 289 34.44 -18.28 -21.26
C GLU A 289 33.59 -17.51 -20.24
N VAL A 290 34.10 -16.38 -19.73
CA VAL A 290 33.33 -15.38 -18.95
C VAL A 290 33.35 -14.06 -19.69
N LYS A 291 32.25 -13.74 -20.38
CA LYS A 291 32.15 -12.57 -21.25
C LYS A 291 31.23 -11.50 -20.67
N LEU A 292 31.76 -10.29 -20.50
CA LEU A 292 30.95 -9.09 -20.23
C LEU A 292 30.16 -8.72 -21.49
N LEU A 293 28.83 -8.69 -21.40
CA LEU A 293 27.97 -8.27 -22.50
C LEU A 293 27.60 -6.79 -22.41
N ARG A 294 27.40 -6.26 -21.19
CA ARG A 294 27.15 -4.84 -20.95
C ARG A 294 27.55 -4.42 -19.55
N GLU A 295 28.20 -3.26 -19.45
CA GLU A 295 28.38 -2.56 -18.18
C GLU A 295 27.10 -1.85 -17.78
N PHE A 296 26.81 -1.90 -16.49
CA PHE A 296 25.77 -1.08 -15.86
C PHE A 296 26.44 -0.25 -14.78
N PRO A 297 26.87 1.00 -15.07
CA PRO A 297 27.52 1.87 -14.08
C PRO A 297 26.58 2.26 -12.91
N GLY A 298 27.14 2.89 -11.87
CA GLY A 298 26.42 3.30 -10.67
C GLY A 298 26.88 2.58 -9.39
N SER A 299 26.13 2.77 -8.32
CA SER A 299 26.37 2.20 -6.97
C SER A 299 25.78 0.78 -6.82
N VAL A 300 26.08 0.10 -5.71
CA VAL A 300 25.79 -1.34 -5.50
C VAL A 300 24.66 -1.63 -4.51
N GLY A 301 24.13 -0.64 -3.78
CA GLY A 301 23.04 -0.86 -2.81
C GLY A 301 21.75 -1.38 -3.47
N HIS A 302 21.00 -0.48 -4.11
CA HIS A 302 19.86 -0.83 -4.97
C HIS A 302 20.37 -1.12 -6.38
N GLY A 303 20.96 -2.31 -6.52
CA GLY A 303 21.91 -2.64 -7.55
C GLY A 303 21.34 -3.34 -8.78
N ARG A 304 22.19 -4.11 -9.45
CA ARG A 304 21.77 -4.99 -10.54
C ARG A 304 21.20 -6.27 -9.92
N ASN A 305 19.91 -6.52 -10.09
CA ASN A 305 19.18 -7.58 -9.39
C ASN A 305 18.90 -8.76 -10.33
N ASP A 306 17.67 -9.26 -10.42
CA ASP A 306 17.37 -10.56 -11.04
C ASP A 306 17.36 -10.57 -12.59
N LEU A 307 17.34 -11.79 -13.16
CA LEU A 307 17.22 -12.09 -14.58
C LEU A 307 16.05 -13.04 -14.86
N ALA A 308 15.40 -12.87 -16.00
CA ALA A 308 14.41 -13.82 -16.51
C ALA A 308 14.45 -13.96 -18.04
N LEU A 309 14.15 -15.16 -18.53
CA LEU A 309 13.93 -15.39 -19.95
C LEU A 309 12.46 -15.10 -20.28
N GLY A 310 12.22 -14.12 -21.15
CA GLY A 310 10.88 -13.80 -21.61
C GLY A 310 10.33 -14.79 -22.63
N PRO A 311 8.99 -14.85 -22.79
CA PRO A 311 8.33 -15.71 -23.78
C PRO A 311 8.63 -15.29 -25.23
N ASP A 312 9.17 -14.08 -25.42
CA ASP A 312 9.64 -13.54 -26.69
C ASP A 312 11.09 -13.95 -27.02
N GLY A 313 11.73 -14.75 -26.18
CA GLY A 313 13.12 -15.19 -26.38
C GLY A 313 14.13 -14.06 -26.16
N LEU A 314 13.81 -13.08 -25.32
CA LEU A 314 14.75 -12.05 -24.86
C LEU A 314 15.05 -12.23 -23.38
N ILE A 315 16.24 -11.82 -22.96
CA ILE A 315 16.67 -11.86 -21.56
C ILE A 315 16.34 -10.52 -20.92
N TYR A 316 15.57 -10.55 -19.84
CA TYR A 316 15.15 -9.40 -19.06
C TYR A 316 16.06 -9.24 -17.84
N SER A 317 16.52 -8.02 -17.59
CA SER A 317 17.35 -7.63 -16.45
C SER A 317 16.68 -6.49 -15.69
N ILE A 318 16.41 -6.72 -14.41
CA ILE A 318 15.78 -5.74 -13.53
C ILE A 318 16.85 -5.07 -12.63
N ASN A 319 16.80 -3.74 -12.56
CA ASN A 319 17.84 -2.92 -11.93
C ASN A 319 17.23 -1.87 -10.99
N GLY A 320 17.90 -1.59 -9.87
CA GLY A 320 17.52 -0.57 -8.90
C GLY A 320 18.00 0.84 -9.21
N ASP A 321 17.54 1.80 -8.41
CA ASP A 321 17.76 3.24 -8.57
C ASP A 321 19.20 3.70 -8.27
N ALA A 322 20.06 2.79 -7.85
CA ALA A 322 21.48 3.03 -7.67
C ALA A 322 22.26 2.79 -8.97
N VAL A 323 21.65 2.12 -9.95
CA VAL A 323 22.20 1.81 -11.28
C VAL A 323 21.84 2.93 -12.25
N ASP A 324 22.79 3.32 -13.09
CA ASP A 324 22.56 4.38 -14.07
C ASP A 324 21.72 3.84 -15.23
N VAL A 325 20.60 4.51 -15.52
CA VAL A 325 19.73 4.17 -16.66
C VAL A 325 20.52 4.38 -17.96
N PRO A 326 20.64 3.36 -18.83
CA PRO A 326 21.38 3.53 -20.08
C PRO A 326 20.68 4.48 -21.05
N THR A 327 21.46 5.35 -21.70
CA THR A 327 20.96 6.32 -22.69
C THR A 327 21.54 6.10 -24.11
N GLN A 328 22.58 5.27 -24.23
CA GLN A 328 23.25 4.99 -25.49
C GLN A 328 23.03 3.53 -25.90
N ARG A 329 22.90 3.30 -27.22
CA ARG A 329 22.72 1.97 -27.83
C ARG A 329 21.60 1.18 -27.12
N VAL A 330 20.46 1.84 -26.95
CA VAL A 330 19.27 1.26 -26.33
C VAL A 330 18.04 1.88 -27.01
N ILE A 331 17.09 1.02 -27.38
CA ILE A 331 15.78 1.45 -27.84
C ILE A 331 14.97 1.80 -26.60
N ASP A 332 14.67 3.10 -26.41
CA ASP A 332 13.87 3.56 -25.28
C ASP A 332 12.39 3.49 -25.61
N ARG A 333 11.66 2.58 -24.96
CA ARG A 333 10.21 2.43 -25.13
C ARG A 333 9.41 3.35 -24.22
N THR A 334 10.05 4.01 -23.26
CA THR A 334 9.41 4.99 -22.37
C THR A 334 9.11 6.30 -23.09
N SER A 335 8.34 7.18 -22.46
CA SER A 335 8.03 8.50 -23.00
C SER A 335 9.32 9.23 -23.45
N PRO A 336 9.41 9.72 -24.70
CA PRO A 336 10.56 10.52 -25.17
C PRO A 336 10.79 11.81 -24.36
N CYS A 337 9.76 12.25 -23.64
CA CYS A 337 9.71 13.51 -22.91
C CYS A 337 9.87 13.31 -21.40
N ARG A 338 10.15 12.07 -20.99
CA ARG A 338 10.43 11.73 -19.61
C ARG A 338 11.56 12.61 -19.09
N GLU A 339 11.18 13.52 -18.18
CA GLU A 339 11.93 14.72 -17.74
C GLU A 339 13.43 14.65 -18.05
N ASN A 340 13.84 15.25 -19.17
CA ASN A 340 15.23 15.60 -19.48
C ASN A 340 16.28 14.45 -19.45
N ARG A 341 15.94 13.26 -19.95
CA ARG A 341 16.89 12.12 -20.06
C ARG A 341 18.14 12.34 -20.92
N ARG A 342 18.25 13.42 -21.70
CA ARG A 342 19.44 13.67 -22.52
C ARG A 342 20.59 14.22 -21.65
N GLY A 343 21.29 13.31 -20.96
CA GLY A 343 22.60 13.58 -20.35
C GLY A 343 22.67 13.67 -18.82
N GLN A 344 21.63 13.30 -18.07
CA GLN A 344 21.64 13.34 -16.60
C GLN A 344 21.39 11.97 -15.96
N ARG A 345 22.13 11.68 -14.89
CA ARG A 345 21.91 10.51 -14.03
C ARG A 345 20.56 10.64 -13.33
N VAL A 346 19.68 9.67 -13.52
CA VAL A 346 18.36 9.59 -12.89
C VAL A 346 18.39 8.54 -11.77
N ARG A 347 17.82 8.87 -10.61
CA ARG A 347 17.68 7.95 -9.46
C ARG A 347 16.42 7.13 -9.61
N GLU A 348 16.45 6.14 -10.49
CA GLU A 348 15.31 5.26 -10.77
C GLU A 348 15.74 3.86 -11.20
N GLY A 349 15.02 2.86 -10.70
CA GLY A 349 15.11 1.50 -11.16
C GLY A 349 14.36 1.31 -12.47
N PHE A 350 14.78 0.29 -13.23
CA PHE A 350 14.32 0.05 -14.58
C PHE A 350 14.40 -1.41 -14.99
N LEU A 351 13.56 -1.78 -15.95
CA LEU A 351 13.59 -3.06 -16.64
C LEU A 351 14.17 -2.87 -18.04
N ILE A 352 15.22 -3.60 -18.37
CA ILE A 352 15.84 -3.61 -19.69
C ILE A 352 15.88 -5.05 -20.21
N ARG A 353 15.81 -5.24 -21.53
CA ARG A 353 15.94 -6.57 -22.15
C ARG A 353 16.93 -6.60 -23.29
N THR A 354 17.46 -7.78 -23.59
CA THR A 354 18.40 -7.99 -24.69
C THR A 354 18.29 -9.36 -25.35
N ASP A 355 18.86 -9.51 -26.55
CA ASP A 355 19.04 -10.81 -27.19
C ASP A 355 20.13 -11.65 -26.50
N LYS A 356 20.25 -12.92 -26.89
CA LYS A 356 21.21 -13.87 -26.32
C LYS A 356 22.69 -13.41 -26.35
N ASP A 357 23.04 -12.49 -27.25
CA ASP A 357 24.42 -12.03 -27.48
C ASP A 357 24.65 -10.60 -26.96
N GLY A 358 23.66 -9.96 -26.34
CA GLY A 358 23.79 -8.60 -25.83
C GLY A 358 23.86 -7.53 -26.93
N ARG A 359 23.35 -7.79 -28.15
CA ARG A 359 23.54 -6.89 -29.30
C ARG A 359 22.43 -5.84 -29.42
N ARG A 360 21.18 -6.24 -29.17
CA ARG A 360 20.00 -5.35 -29.16
C ARG A 360 19.54 -5.13 -27.73
N TRP A 361 19.42 -3.88 -27.29
CA TRP A 361 18.94 -3.53 -25.95
C TRP A 361 17.70 -2.67 -26.03
N GLU A 362 16.71 -2.97 -25.20
CA GLU A 362 15.46 -2.22 -25.12
C GLU A 362 15.12 -1.89 -23.67
N LEU A 363 14.99 -0.60 -23.37
CA LEU A 363 14.50 -0.12 -22.09
C LEU A 363 12.97 -0.22 -22.09
N MET A 364 12.44 -1.14 -21.29
CA MET A 364 11.01 -1.46 -21.28
C MET A 364 10.22 -0.48 -20.45
N CYS A 365 10.66 -0.23 -19.21
CA CYS A 365 10.02 0.67 -18.26
C CYS A 365 11.03 1.15 -17.20
N ALA A 366 10.67 2.22 -16.48
CA ALA A 366 11.54 2.83 -15.47
C ALA A 366 10.73 3.44 -14.31
N GLY A 367 11.38 4.15 -13.39
CA GLY A 367 10.70 4.80 -12.26
C GLY A 367 10.39 3.86 -11.10
N LEU A 368 11.04 2.71 -11.03
CA LEU A 368 11.02 1.83 -9.86
C LEU A 368 12.05 2.33 -8.83
N ARG A 369 12.08 1.78 -7.61
CA ARG A 369 13.12 2.13 -6.62
C ARG A 369 14.16 1.04 -6.51
N ASN A 370 13.76 -0.11 -5.97
CA ASN A 370 14.64 -1.27 -5.81
C ASN A 370 13.84 -2.54 -6.14
N PRO A 371 13.45 -2.70 -7.41
CA PRO A 371 12.82 -3.92 -7.90
C PRO A 371 13.86 -5.04 -7.89
N PHE A 372 13.62 -6.09 -7.11
CA PHE A 372 14.62 -7.16 -6.96
C PHE A 372 14.41 -8.29 -7.97
N GLY A 373 13.26 -8.97 -7.92
CA GLY A 373 12.97 -10.11 -8.80
C GLY A 373 12.20 -9.75 -10.07
N VAL A 374 12.29 -10.57 -11.11
CA VAL A 374 11.43 -10.48 -12.29
C VAL A 374 11.09 -11.88 -12.81
N ASP A 375 9.81 -12.14 -13.13
CA ASP A 375 9.39 -13.37 -13.82
C ASP A 375 8.03 -13.16 -14.51
N PHE A 376 7.61 -14.15 -15.32
CA PHE A 376 6.42 -14.08 -16.17
C PHE A 376 5.30 -15.02 -15.69
N ASN A 377 4.06 -14.55 -15.82
CA ASN A 377 2.89 -15.41 -15.59
C ASN A 377 2.58 -16.31 -16.80
N GLU A 378 1.51 -17.12 -16.70
CA GLU A 378 1.06 -18.03 -17.78
C GLU A 378 0.68 -17.32 -19.10
N PHE A 379 0.45 -16.00 -19.06
CA PHE A 379 0.12 -15.19 -20.24
C PHE A 379 1.32 -14.45 -20.84
N GLY A 380 2.53 -14.67 -20.29
CA GLY A 380 3.75 -14.03 -20.73
C GLY A 380 3.88 -12.57 -20.33
N ASP A 381 3.21 -12.15 -19.26
CA ASP A 381 3.31 -10.79 -18.71
C ASP A 381 4.28 -10.76 -17.52
N ALA A 382 5.14 -9.74 -17.48
CA ALA A 382 6.23 -9.62 -16.50
C ALA A 382 5.76 -8.98 -15.19
N PHE A 383 6.28 -9.46 -14.06
CA PHE A 383 6.01 -8.89 -12.74
C PHE A 383 7.29 -8.69 -11.94
N THR A 384 7.26 -7.73 -11.02
CA THR A 384 8.35 -7.51 -10.04
C THR A 384 7.81 -7.23 -8.64
N TYR A 385 8.71 -7.26 -7.66
CA TYR A 385 8.46 -6.87 -6.29
C TYR A 385 9.42 -5.72 -5.93
N ASP A 386 8.87 -4.51 -5.82
CA ASP A 386 9.62 -3.25 -5.70
C ASP A 386 9.54 -2.71 -4.28
N ALA A 387 10.70 -2.44 -3.69
CA ALA A 387 10.82 -1.87 -2.34
C ALA A 387 10.52 -0.37 -2.35
N ASP A 388 10.13 0.20 -1.21
CA ASP A 388 9.99 1.65 -1.06
C ASP A 388 10.76 2.20 0.15
N ALA A 389 10.66 3.49 0.45
CA ALA A 389 11.30 4.12 1.59
C ALA A 389 10.43 3.97 2.85
N GLU A 390 10.64 2.91 3.61
CA GLU A 390 9.93 2.66 4.88
C GLU A 390 10.22 3.74 5.95
N HIS A 391 11.25 4.57 5.74
CA HIS A 391 11.53 5.77 6.52
C HIS A 391 10.37 6.78 6.47
N ASP A 392 9.64 6.80 5.36
CA ASP A 392 8.56 7.76 5.07
C ASP A 392 7.20 7.32 5.62
N MET A 393 7.10 6.12 6.22
CA MET A 393 5.82 5.52 6.60
C MET A 393 4.91 6.49 7.37
N GLY A 394 3.62 6.52 7.01
CA GLY A 394 2.64 7.45 7.57
C GLY A 394 2.68 8.87 6.98
N ALA A 395 3.60 9.16 6.06
CA ALA A 395 3.57 10.38 5.25
C ALA A 395 2.73 10.17 3.98
N PRO A 396 2.15 11.23 3.39
CA PRO A 396 1.32 11.11 2.18
C PRO A 396 2.09 10.68 0.92
N TRP A 397 3.42 10.82 0.92
CA TRP A 397 4.31 10.32 -0.14
C TRP A 397 4.93 8.95 0.19
N TYR A 398 4.56 8.32 1.31
CA TYR A 398 4.92 6.94 1.55
C TYR A 398 4.21 6.06 0.52
N ARG A 399 4.96 5.10 0.02
CA ARG A 399 4.47 4.05 -0.86
C ARG A 399 4.93 2.75 -0.22
N PRO A 400 4.09 1.72 -0.13
CA PRO A 400 4.50 0.45 0.44
C PRO A 400 5.34 -0.35 -0.56
N THR A 401 6.02 -1.38 -0.07
CA THR A 401 6.59 -2.43 -0.90
C THR A 401 5.45 -3.10 -1.68
N ARG A 402 5.64 -3.26 -2.99
CA ARG A 402 4.53 -3.50 -3.92
C ARG A 402 4.86 -4.53 -4.98
N PHE A 403 3.86 -5.34 -5.31
CA PHE A 403 3.88 -6.29 -6.42
C PHE A 403 3.31 -5.61 -7.67
N VAL A 404 4.09 -5.57 -8.74
CA VAL A 404 3.87 -4.67 -9.89
C VAL A 404 3.85 -5.46 -11.20
N HIS A 405 2.91 -5.13 -12.08
CA HIS A 405 2.88 -5.61 -13.46
C HIS A 405 3.72 -4.67 -14.33
N LEU A 406 4.76 -5.23 -14.96
CA LEU A 406 5.71 -4.50 -15.79
C LEU A 406 5.20 -4.38 -17.24
N VAL A 407 4.86 -3.17 -17.68
CA VAL A 407 4.31 -2.90 -19.02
C VAL A 407 5.19 -1.95 -19.83
N SER A 408 5.11 -2.04 -21.16
CA SER A 408 5.98 -1.28 -22.06
C SER A 408 5.70 0.22 -21.93
N GLY A 409 6.77 1.01 -21.83
CA GLY A 409 6.73 2.46 -21.74
C GLY A 409 6.28 3.02 -20.38
N ALA A 410 6.12 2.18 -19.35
CA ALA A 410 5.68 2.61 -18.03
C ALA A 410 6.74 3.44 -17.27
N ASP A 411 6.25 4.40 -16.48
CA ASP A 411 7.04 5.12 -15.47
C ASP A 411 6.40 4.95 -14.08
N TYR A 412 7.05 4.20 -13.19
CA TYR A 412 6.50 3.92 -11.87
C TYR A 412 6.79 5.02 -10.82
N GLY A 413 7.21 6.21 -11.26
CA GLY A 413 7.12 7.46 -10.50
C GLY A 413 8.11 7.66 -9.36
N TRP A 414 9.06 6.75 -9.15
CA TRP A 414 10.13 6.96 -8.17
C TRP A 414 11.08 8.08 -8.62
N ARG A 415 11.30 9.07 -7.74
CA ARG A 415 12.23 10.20 -7.92
C ARG A 415 12.96 10.57 -6.62
N GLY A 416 13.13 9.58 -5.73
CA GLY A 416 13.56 9.81 -4.35
C GLY A 416 12.44 10.35 -3.44
N LEU A 417 12.63 10.18 -2.13
CA LEU A 417 11.75 10.54 -1.00
C LEU A 417 10.52 11.42 -1.34
N THR A 418 10.55 12.73 -1.11
CA THR A 418 9.38 13.61 -1.29
C THR A 418 9.06 13.94 -2.75
N GLY A 419 9.89 13.51 -3.71
CA GLY A 419 9.73 13.73 -5.15
C GLY A 419 8.89 12.66 -5.86
N LYS A 420 8.54 11.57 -5.17
CA LYS A 420 7.75 10.46 -5.73
C LYS A 420 6.42 10.94 -6.32
N TRP A 421 6.06 10.37 -7.45
CA TRP A 421 4.71 10.50 -7.99
C TRP A 421 3.79 9.47 -7.33
N PRO A 422 2.61 9.89 -6.85
CA PRO A 422 1.58 8.96 -6.39
C PRO A 422 1.16 8.00 -7.50
N PRO A 423 0.84 6.74 -7.17
CA PRO A 423 0.54 5.70 -8.16
C PRO A 423 -0.70 5.98 -9.02
N TYR A 424 -1.60 6.84 -8.56
CA TYR A 424 -2.81 7.24 -9.29
C TYR A 424 -2.57 8.37 -10.32
N ILE A 425 -1.33 8.87 -10.47
CA ILE A 425 -1.02 9.82 -11.54
C ILE A 425 -0.90 9.04 -12.85
N LEU A 426 -1.56 9.53 -13.91
CA LEU A 426 -1.64 8.93 -15.25
C LEU A 426 -0.34 8.41 -15.90
N ASP A 427 0.81 8.90 -15.43
CA ASP A 427 2.13 8.56 -15.99
C ASP A 427 2.65 7.24 -15.48
N HIS A 428 2.11 6.82 -14.33
CA HIS A 428 2.14 5.44 -13.96
C HIS A 428 1.29 4.66 -14.95
N ALA A 429 1.89 3.68 -15.62
CA ALA A 429 1.08 2.67 -16.32
C ALA A 429 0.21 1.87 -15.32
N ASP A 430 0.60 1.87 -14.05
CA ASP A 430 -0.20 1.53 -12.87
C ASP A 430 -1.19 2.65 -12.50
N ASN A 431 -1.74 3.44 -13.43
CA ASN A 431 -2.90 4.32 -13.15
C ASN A 431 -4.12 3.54 -12.58
N ALA A 432 -3.98 2.21 -12.38
CA ALA A 432 -4.83 1.27 -11.66
C ALA A 432 -4.30 0.81 -10.27
N LEU A 433 -3.31 1.49 -9.67
CA LEU A 433 -2.54 1.03 -8.48
C LEU A 433 -1.61 -0.15 -8.82
N PRO A 434 -0.54 -0.39 -8.03
CA PRO A 434 0.17 -1.65 -8.11
C PRO A 434 -0.81 -2.81 -7.93
N VAL A 435 -0.48 -3.94 -8.56
CA VAL A 435 -1.32 -5.15 -8.53
C VAL A 435 -1.65 -5.56 -7.09
N ALA A 436 -0.67 -5.41 -6.18
CA ALA A 436 -0.90 -5.41 -4.75
C ALA A 436 0.13 -4.56 -3.98
N ASP A 437 -0.37 -3.79 -3.01
CA ASP A 437 0.42 -3.17 -1.95
C ASP A 437 0.55 -4.14 -0.77
N ILE A 438 1.78 -4.53 -0.43
CA ILE A 438 2.05 -5.51 0.64
C ILE A 438 2.29 -4.83 2.00
N GLY A 439 2.84 -3.62 1.98
CA GLY A 439 3.23 -2.89 3.18
C GLY A 439 4.75 -2.84 3.33
N LYS A 440 5.24 -2.90 4.56
CA LYS A 440 6.68 -2.89 4.84
C LYS A 440 7.29 -4.25 4.48
N GLY A 441 8.45 -4.26 3.82
CA GLY A 441 9.15 -5.49 3.45
C GLY A 441 10.46 -5.23 2.73
N SER A 442 11.26 -6.28 2.55
CA SER A 442 12.54 -6.23 1.82
C SER A 442 12.54 -7.26 0.70
N PRO A 443 12.15 -6.89 -0.54
CA PRO A 443 12.11 -7.79 -1.69
C PRO A 443 13.45 -8.44 -2.02
N THR A 444 13.44 -9.72 -2.37
CA THR A 444 14.64 -10.43 -2.87
C THR A 444 14.41 -11.35 -4.06
N ALA A 445 13.18 -11.75 -4.39
CA ALA A 445 12.92 -12.51 -5.63
C ALA A 445 11.45 -12.46 -6.02
N VAL A 446 11.18 -12.77 -7.30
CA VAL A 446 9.87 -13.02 -7.88
C VAL A 446 10.02 -14.23 -8.79
N LYS A 447 9.21 -15.28 -8.60
CA LYS A 447 9.26 -16.49 -9.42
C LYS A 447 7.86 -17.05 -9.69
N SER A 448 7.64 -17.51 -10.90
CA SER A 448 6.38 -18.10 -11.36
C SER A 448 6.21 -19.52 -10.83
N GLY A 449 5.03 -19.83 -10.29
CA GLY A 449 4.68 -21.18 -9.84
C GLY A 449 4.51 -22.19 -10.97
N ALA A 450 4.55 -21.78 -12.24
CA ALA A 450 4.20 -22.61 -13.38
C ALA A 450 5.05 -23.89 -13.52
N ARG A 451 6.30 -23.86 -13.03
CA ARG A 451 7.22 -25.02 -13.02
C ARG A 451 7.00 -25.98 -11.86
N SER A 452 6.09 -25.67 -10.93
CA SER A 452 5.86 -26.51 -9.75
C SER A 452 4.89 -27.65 -10.01
N ASN A 453 5.04 -28.73 -9.23
CA ASN A 453 4.05 -29.80 -9.09
C ASN A 453 3.04 -29.51 -7.96
N PHE A 454 2.83 -28.23 -7.64
CA PHE A 454 1.87 -27.81 -6.63
C PHE A 454 0.43 -27.83 -7.18
N PRO A 455 -0.58 -27.66 -6.31
CA PRO A 455 -1.95 -27.46 -6.75
C PRO A 455 -2.10 -26.32 -7.77
N VAL A 456 -3.14 -26.37 -8.59
CA VAL A 456 -3.31 -25.51 -9.76
C VAL A 456 -3.30 -24.01 -9.42
N GLU A 457 -3.85 -23.64 -8.27
CA GLU A 457 -3.85 -22.27 -7.76
C GLU A 457 -2.42 -21.75 -7.49
N TYR A 458 -1.55 -22.58 -6.94
CA TYR A 458 -0.15 -22.23 -6.69
C TYR A 458 0.71 -22.29 -7.96
N ARG A 459 0.33 -23.11 -8.95
CA ARG A 459 0.99 -23.09 -10.27
C ARG A 459 0.73 -21.81 -11.06
N LYS A 460 -0.40 -21.14 -10.78
CA LYS A 460 -0.77 -19.86 -11.38
C LYS A 460 -0.31 -18.65 -10.56
N ALA A 461 0.11 -18.87 -9.32
CA ALA A 461 0.59 -17.81 -8.45
C ALA A 461 2.01 -17.35 -8.82
N MET A 462 2.29 -16.10 -8.50
CA MET A 462 3.65 -15.55 -8.50
C MET A 462 4.16 -15.55 -7.06
N PHE A 463 5.32 -16.14 -6.80
CA PHE A 463 5.92 -16.15 -5.48
C PHE A 463 6.84 -14.96 -5.30
N VAL A 464 6.67 -14.20 -4.21
CA VAL A 464 7.54 -13.06 -3.87
C VAL A 464 8.15 -13.25 -2.49
N LEU A 465 9.43 -12.88 -2.36
CA LEU A 465 10.21 -13.09 -1.13
C LEU A 465 10.36 -11.79 -0.35
N ASP A 466 10.25 -11.89 0.97
CA ASP A 466 10.46 -10.79 1.90
C ASP A 466 11.48 -11.19 2.96
N TRP A 467 12.70 -10.69 2.76
CA TRP A 467 13.88 -11.01 3.56
C TRP A 467 13.78 -10.51 5.00
N ALA A 468 13.24 -9.30 5.19
CA ALA A 468 13.18 -8.68 6.51
C ALA A 468 12.25 -9.44 7.45
N TYR A 469 11.13 -9.94 6.91
CA TYR A 469 10.12 -10.66 7.70
C TYR A 469 10.18 -12.17 7.60
N GLY A 470 11.16 -12.69 6.87
CA GLY A 470 11.42 -14.10 6.67
C GLY A 470 10.23 -14.89 6.16
N ARG A 471 9.71 -14.49 4.99
CA ARG A 471 8.50 -15.08 4.42
C ARG A 471 8.52 -15.13 2.89
N ILE A 472 7.79 -16.10 2.36
CA ILE A 472 7.45 -16.22 0.94
C ILE A 472 5.94 -16.01 0.84
N LEU A 473 5.52 -15.08 -0.02
CA LEU A 473 4.12 -14.82 -0.31
C LEU A 473 3.75 -15.46 -1.65
N ALA A 474 2.62 -16.14 -1.71
CA ALA A 474 1.97 -16.52 -2.96
C ALA A 474 1.03 -15.38 -3.38
N CYS A 475 1.36 -14.69 -4.46
CA CYS A 475 0.52 -13.67 -5.09
C CYS A 475 -0.41 -14.35 -6.10
N HIS A 476 -1.68 -14.53 -5.73
CA HIS A 476 -2.70 -15.09 -6.62
C HIS A 476 -3.19 -14.01 -7.58
N VAL A 477 -2.77 -14.10 -8.84
CA VAL A 477 -2.99 -13.06 -9.87
C VAL A 477 -4.16 -13.45 -10.78
N GLU A 478 -5.10 -12.53 -10.98
CA GLU A 478 -6.24 -12.70 -11.88
C GLU A 478 -6.30 -11.57 -12.92
N PRO A 479 -6.48 -11.88 -14.22
CA PRO A 479 -6.64 -10.85 -15.24
C PRO A 479 -7.84 -9.94 -15.00
N ARG A 480 -7.65 -8.63 -15.20
CA ARG A 480 -8.71 -7.61 -15.19
C ARG A 480 -8.37 -6.51 -16.19
N GLY A 481 -9.17 -6.39 -17.25
CA GLY A 481 -8.79 -5.64 -18.45
C GLY A 481 -7.49 -6.16 -19.06
N ALA A 482 -6.62 -5.23 -19.47
CA ALA A 482 -5.24 -5.47 -19.88
C ALA A 482 -4.25 -5.58 -18.71
N GLY A 483 -4.72 -5.34 -17.47
CA GLY A 483 -3.97 -5.46 -16.24
C GLY A 483 -4.42 -6.65 -15.37
N TYR A 484 -4.21 -6.52 -14.07
CA TYR A 484 -4.35 -7.62 -13.11
C TYR A 484 -4.83 -7.16 -11.74
N LEU A 485 -5.51 -8.08 -11.05
CA LEU A 485 -5.76 -8.04 -9.61
C LEU A 485 -4.87 -9.07 -8.92
N CYS A 486 -4.49 -8.82 -7.65
CA CYS A 486 -3.75 -9.80 -6.85
C CYS A 486 -4.29 -9.92 -5.43
N ARG A 487 -4.32 -11.16 -4.93
CA ARG A 487 -4.45 -11.48 -3.50
C ARG A 487 -3.18 -12.17 -2.99
N PRO A 488 -2.38 -11.47 -2.16
CA PRO A 488 -1.24 -12.08 -1.50
C PRO A 488 -1.68 -13.00 -0.35
N GLU A 489 -1.02 -14.13 -0.24
CA GLU A 489 -1.18 -15.12 0.82
C GLU A 489 0.20 -15.43 1.43
N THR A 490 0.29 -15.55 2.76
CA THR A 490 1.52 -16.03 3.39
C THR A 490 1.66 -17.52 3.11
N PHE A 491 2.60 -17.87 2.24
CA PHE A 491 2.83 -19.25 1.84
C PHE A 491 3.80 -19.95 2.81
N ILE A 492 4.93 -19.31 3.10
CA ILE A 492 5.94 -19.78 4.05
C ILE A 492 6.34 -18.62 4.96
N LYS A 493 6.55 -18.89 6.26
CA LYS A 493 7.07 -17.90 7.20
C LYS A 493 7.91 -18.57 8.29
N GLY A 494 9.02 -17.95 8.67
CA GLY A 494 9.84 -18.38 9.80
C GLY A 494 10.54 -17.20 10.48
N SER A 495 11.09 -17.42 11.67
CA SER A 495 11.80 -16.38 12.43
C SER A 495 13.00 -16.98 13.18
N PRO A 496 14.24 -16.84 12.67
CA PRO A 496 14.64 -16.16 11.42
C PRO A 496 14.43 -17.04 10.17
N LEU A 497 14.04 -16.45 9.04
CA LEU A 497 14.02 -17.12 7.74
C LEU A 497 14.29 -16.12 6.61
N ASN A 498 15.42 -15.41 6.68
CA ASN A 498 15.81 -14.34 5.77
C ASN A 498 16.08 -14.86 4.34
N VAL A 499 14.99 -15.14 3.62
CA VAL A 499 14.98 -15.70 2.27
C VAL A 499 15.65 -14.75 1.28
N THR A 500 16.49 -15.29 0.41
CA THR A 500 17.22 -14.50 -0.60
C THR A 500 16.79 -14.83 -2.01
N ASP A 501 16.58 -16.11 -2.35
CA ASP A 501 16.09 -16.49 -3.69
C ASP A 501 15.39 -17.86 -3.65
N LEU A 502 14.65 -18.18 -4.72
CA LEU A 502 14.05 -19.49 -4.94
C LEU A 502 14.06 -19.88 -6.41
N ASP A 503 13.97 -21.18 -6.67
CA ASP A 503 13.67 -21.73 -7.99
C ASP A 503 12.92 -23.07 -7.87
N PHE A 504 12.34 -23.54 -8.96
CA PHE A 504 11.64 -24.82 -9.04
C PHE A 504 12.52 -25.85 -9.74
N GLY A 505 12.80 -26.96 -9.05
CA GLY A 505 13.64 -28.03 -9.56
C GLY A 505 12.93 -28.89 -10.62
N PRO A 506 13.66 -29.78 -11.32
CA PRO A 506 13.08 -30.69 -12.31
C PRO A 506 12.01 -31.65 -11.75
N ASP A 507 11.99 -31.86 -10.44
CA ASP A 507 10.99 -32.63 -9.70
C ASP A 507 9.69 -31.84 -9.43
N GLY A 508 9.64 -30.57 -9.83
CA GLY A 508 8.55 -29.64 -9.56
C GLY A 508 8.44 -29.19 -8.10
N ALA A 509 9.46 -29.45 -7.27
CA ALA A 509 9.52 -28.93 -5.90
C ALA A 509 10.07 -27.50 -5.91
N MET A 510 9.68 -26.70 -4.93
CA MET A 510 10.30 -25.39 -4.69
C MET A 510 11.57 -25.58 -3.88
N TYR A 511 12.65 -24.95 -4.30
CA TYR A 511 13.91 -24.85 -3.55
C TYR A 511 14.15 -23.38 -3.24
N PHE A 512 14.46 -23.05 -2.00
CA PHE A 512 14.75 -21.68 -1.62
C PHE A 512 15.95 -21.61 -0.70
N ILE A 513 16.65 -20.47 -0.77
CA ILE A 513 17.82 -20.18 0.03
C ILE A 513 17.57 -19.03 1.00
N THR A 514 18.35 -19.03 2.08
CA THR A 514 18.44 -17.92 3.04
C THR A 514 19.85 -17.33 3.01
N GLY A 515 20.02 -16.08 3.42
CA GLY A 515 21.33 -15.42 3.44
C GLY A 515 21.28 -13.90 3.36
N GLY A 516 22.31 -13.31 2.78
CA GLY A 516 22.50 -11.86 2.64
C GLY A 516 23.11 -11.22 3.88
N ARG A 517 23.86 -10.12 3.68
CA ARG A 517 24.54 -9.35 4.74
C ARG A 517 25.45 -10.19 5.64
N GLY A 518 26.14 -11.17 5.04
CA GLY A 518 27.06 -12.07 5.75
C GLY A 518 26.39 -13.01 6.75
N THR A 519 25.06 -13.19 6.69
CA THR A 519 24.36 -14.19 7.51
C THR A 519 24.61 -15.60 6.98
N GLY A 520 24.54 -16.61 7.87
CA GLY A 520 24.66 -18.00 7.47
C GLY A 520 23.52 -18.42 6.54
N SER A 521 23.84 -19.22 5.53
CA SER A 521 22.90 -19.63 4.49
C SER A 521 22.45 -21.08 4.62
N VAL A 522 21.21 -21.33 4.22
CA VAL A 522 20.60 -22.65 4.22
C VAL A 522 19.76 -22.84 2.96
N LEU A 523 19.82 -24.05 2.38
CA LEU A 523 18.99 -24.52 1.27
C LEU A 523 17.87 -25.42 1.79
N TYR A 524 16.63 -25.07 1.43
CA TYR A 524 15.42 -25.82 1.75
C TYR A 524 14.75 -26.34 0.49
N ARG A 525 13.93 -27.40 0.64
CA ARG A 525 13.04 -27.97 -0.38
C ARG A 525 11.61 -28.01 0.15
N VAL A 526 10.64 -27.69 -0.68
CA VAL A 526 9.21 -27.67 -0.34
C VAL A 526 8.42 -28.48 -1.34
N ARG A 527 7.63 -29.43 -0.83
CA ARG A 527 6.81 -30.35 -1.64
C ARG A 527 5.37 -30.35 -1.18
N TYR A 528 4.45 -30.47 -2.12
CA TYR A 528 3.06 -30.78 -1.81
C TYR A 528 2.92 -32.29 -1.57
N VAL A 529 2.28 -32.67 -0.47
CA VAL A 529 2.06 -34.07 -0.03
C VAL A 529 0.58 -34.42 0.11
N GLY A 530 -0.32 -33.52 -0.32
CA GLY A 530 -1.76 -33.74 -0.29
C GLY A 530 -2.26 -34.50 -1.53
N ASN A 531 -3.56 -34.81 -1.53
CA ASN A 531 -4.23 -35.42 -2.67
C ASN A 531 -4.33 -34.43 -3.84
N SER A 532 -4.46 -34.96 -5.06
CA SER A 532 -4.71 -34.17 -6.26
C SER A 532 -5.99 -33.34 -6.10
N PHE A 533 -5.85 -32.01 -6.24
CA PHE A 533 -6.98 -31.09 -6.12
C PHE A 533 -7.77 -31.08 -7.44
N GLN A 534 -9.09 -31.21 -7.36
CA GLN A 534 -9.96 -30.99 -8.51
C GLN A 534 -10.04 -29.48 -8.80
N PRO A 535 -9.86 -29.03 -10.05
CA PRO A 535 -10.06 -27.63 -10.39
C PRO A 535 -11.48 -27.20 -10.01
N LEU A 536 -11.62 -26.04 -9.36
CA LEU A 536 -12.94 -25.45 -9.11
C LEU A 536 -13.63 -25.15 -10.45
N GLU A 537 -14.94 -25.39 -10.53
CA GLU A 537 -15.73 -24.96 -11.68
C GLU A 537 -15.63 -23.45 -11.86
N VAL A 538 -15.48 -23.03 -13.11
CA VAL A 538 -15.34 -21.63 -13.49
C VAL A 538 -16.74 -21.00 -13.52
N THR A 539 -16.95 -19.92 -12.76
CA THR A 539 -18.24 -19.22 -12.75
C THR A 539 -18.50 -18.46 -14.06
N LYS A 540 -19.77 -18.11 -14.31
CA LYS A 540 -20.16 -17.30 -15.49
C LYS A 540 -19.37 -15.99 -15.56
N GLN A 541 -19.20 -15.31 -14.41
CA GLN A 541 -18.40 -14.09 -14.36
C GLN A 541 -16.92 -14.35 -14.68
N GLN A 542 -16.32 -15.41 -14.16
CA GLN A 542 -14.92 -15.75 -14.46
C GLN A 542 -14.71 -16.07 -15.94
N GLN A 543 -15.63 -16.81 -16.57
CA GLN A 543 -15.54 -17.11 -18.00
C GLN A 543 -15.58 -15.84 -18.85
N ARG A 544 -16.58 -14.98 -18.63
CA ARG A 544 -16.71 -13.71 -19.35
C ARG A 544 -15.51 -12.80 -19.13
N ARG A 545 -14.99 -12.73 -17.90
CA ARG A 545 -13.77 -11.99 -17.57
C ARG A 545 -12.56 -12.52 -18.34
N ARG A 546 -12.37 -13.84 -18.42
CA ARG A 546 -11.24 -14.44 -19.17
C ARG A 546 -11.30 -14.10 -20.66
N GLU A 547 -12.47 -14.19 -21.27
CA GLU A 547 -12.68 -13.84 -22.69
C GLU A 547 -12.38 -12.37 -22.96
N PHE A 548 -12.95 -11.46 -22.14
CA PHE A 548 -12.73 -10.02 -22.28
C PHE A 548 -11.27 -9.64 -22.07
N THR A 549 -10.67 -10.09 -20.96
CA THR A 549 -9.27 -9.77 -20.62
C THR A 549 -8.27 -10.30 -21.64
N SER A 550 -8.55 -11.43 -22.29
CA SER A 550 -7.68 -11.94 -23.35
C SER A 550 -7.59 -10.96 -24.52
N LYS A 551 -8.74 -10.42 -24.96
CA LYS A 551 -8.79 -9.41 -26.03
C LYS A 551 -8.10 -8.11 -25.62
N GLN A 552 -8.32 -7.65 -24.39
CA GLN A 552 -7.67 -6.44 -23.86
C GLN A 552 -6.15 -6.61 -23.76
N ARG A 553 -5.64 -7.76 -23.29
CA ARG A 553 -4.19 -8.03 -23.27
C ARG A 553 -3.59 -8.04 -24.68
N GLU A 554 -4.27 -8.63 -25.65
CA GLU A 554 -3.84 -8.62 -27.05
C GLU A 554 -3.82 -7.21 -27.63
N LEU A 555 -4.88 -6.42 -27.39
CA LEU A 555 -4.97 -5.02 -27.80
C LEU A 555 -3.82 -4.19 -27.22
N ARG A 556 -3.55 -4.31 -25.91
CA ARG A 556 -2.39 -3.69 -25.26
C ARG A 556 -1.09 -4.08 -25.97
N LYS A 557 -0.84 -5.38 -26.15
CA LYS A 557 0.39 -5.88 -26.77
C LYS A 557 0.56 -5.37 -28.20
N ARG A 558 -0.54 -5.18 -28.95
CA ARG A 558 -0.54 -4.56 -30.28
C ARG A 558 -0.14 -3.09 -30.23
N LEU A 559 -0.68 -2.31 -29.30
CA LEU A 559 -0.28 -0.90 -29.09
C LEU A 559 1.20 -0.80 -28.67
N GLU A 560 1.61 -1.63 -27.71
CA GLU A 560 2.99 -1.66 -27.18
C GLU A 560 4.04 -2.03 -28.21
N ARG A 561 3.64 -2.67 -29.32
CA ARG A 561 4.55 -2.91 -30.45
C ARG A 561 5.10 -1.60 -30.95
N TYR A 562 4.29 -0.54 -31.11
CA TYR A 562 4.70 0.75 -31.67
C TYR A 562 5.54 1.65 -30.75
N HIS A 563 5.89 1.19 -29.55
CA HIS A 563 6.75 1.97 -28.64
C HIS A 563 8.22 1.97 -29.10
N GLY A 564 8.91 3.11 -29.06
CA GLY A 564 10.34 3.23 -29.39
C GLY A 564 10.68 3.19 -30.90
N HIS A 565 9.69 3.33 -31.78
CA HIS A 565 9.81 3.08 -33.22
C HIS A 565 10.67 4.09 -34.00
N LEU A 566 10.77 5.35 -33.55
CA LEU A 566 11.60 6.37 -34.22
C LEU A 566 13.10 6.02 -34.27
N GLN A 567 13.54 4.98 -33.54
CA GLN A 567 14.93 4.51 -33.54
C GLN A 567 15.16 3.28 -34.42
N VAL A 568 14.12 2.72 -35.04
CA VAL A 568 14.18 1.51 -35.87
C VAL A 568 13.77 1.86 -37.31
N PRO A 569 14.54 1.47 -38.34
CA PRO A 569 14.25 1.82 -39.74
C PRO A 569 13.10 1.02 -40.39
N GLU A 570 12.14 0.48 -39.62
CA GLU A 570 11.08 -0.39 -40.16
C GLU A 570 9.89 0.37 -40.79
N PRO A 571 9.22 -0.22 -41.81
CA PRO A 571 8.22 0.44 -42.64
C PRO A 571 6.82 0.33 -42.03
N PHE A 572 6.54 1.07 -40.96
CA PHE A 572 5.15 1.25 -40.49
C PHE A 572 4.60 2.58 -41.01
N ASP A 573 3.35 2.59 -41.49
CA ASP A 573 2.64 3.82 -41.86
C ASP A 573 2.32 4.63 -40.58
N PRO A 574 2.87 5.85 -40.40
CA PRO A 574 2.56 6.68 -39.23
C PRO A 574 1.07 6.99 -39.11
N THR A 575 0.33 7.04 -40.22
CA THR A 575 -1.10 7.34 -40.24
C THR A 575 -1.91 6.22 -39.61
N GLU A 576 -1.62 4.96 -39.97
CA GLU A 576 -2.28 3.78 -39.40
C GLU A 576 -2.02 3.69 -37.89
N GLN A 577 -0.77 3.92 -37.47
CA GLN A 577 -0.37 3.92 -36.05
C GLN A 577 -1.11 4.99 -35.25
N ILE A 578 -1.15 6.22 -35.78
CA ILE A 578 -1.84 7.33 -35.14
C ILE A 578 -3.33 7.01 -35.02
N ASN A 579 -3.99 6.55 -36.08
CA ASN A 579 -5.42 6.23 -36.06
C ASN A 579 -5.73 5.12 -35.05
N PHE A 580 -4.94 4.04 -35.06
CA PHE A 580 -5.12 2.94 -34.13
C PHE A 580 -4.91 3.36 -32.67
N ALA A 581 -3.92 4.20 -32.39
CA ALA A 581 -3.74 4.77 -31.07
C ALA A 581 -4.91 5.71 -30.69
N TRP A 582 -5.40 6.50 -31.65
CA TRP A 582 -6.47 7.45 -31.44
C TRP A 582 -7.78 6.79 -31.03
N GLU A 583 -8.15 5.68 -31.70
CA GLU A 583 -9.33 4.86 -31.38
C GLU A 583 -9.33 4.34 -29.94
N ASN A 584 -8.15 4.21 -29.32
CA ASN A 584 -7.97 3.63 -27.99
C ASN A 584 -7.61 4.67 -26.90
N LEU A 585 -7.51 5.94 -27.27
CA LEU A 585 -7.04 7.01 -26.39
C LEU A 585 -8.07 7.38 -25.29
N GLY A 586 -9.34 7.05 -25.51
CA GLY A 586 -10.45 7.24 -24.57
C GLY A 586 -10.82 5.98 -23.78
N SER A 587 -10.11 4.87 -23.94
CA SER A 587 -10.47 3.59 -23.30
C SER A 587 -10.66 3.72 -21.78
N ASP A 588 -11.70 3.06 -21.24
CA ASP A 588 -11.92 2.95 -19.80
C ASP A 588 -10.81 2.14 -19.10
N ASP A 589 -10.09 1.29 -19.84
CA ASP A 589 -8.94 0.55 -19.33
C ASP A 589 -7.71 1.47 -19.27
N PRO A 590 -7.19 1.77 -18.06
CA PRO A 590 -6.08 2.70 -17.91
C PRO A 590 -4.78 2.20 -18.55
N THR A 591 -4.58 0.90 -18.67
CA THR A 591 -3.39 0.31 -19.28
C THR A 591 -3.45 0.40 -20.81
N ILE A 592 -4.63 0.20 -21.41
CA ILE A 592 -4.84 0.43 -22.86
C ILE A 592 -4.61 1.90 -23.20
N ARG A 593 -5.24 2.79 -22.44
CA ARG A 593 -5.11 4.24 -22.57
C ARG A 593 -3.65 4.70 -22.47
N HIS A 594 -2.89 4.14 -21.52
CA HIS A 594 -1.45 4.41 -21.39
C HIS A 594 -0.68 3.96 -22.63
N ALA A 595 -0.89 2.73 -23.09
CA ALA A 595 -0.21 2.20 -24.28
C ALA A 595 -0.54 3.05 -25.52
N ALA A 596 -1.81 3.38 -25.76
CA ALA A 596 -2.23 4.25 -26.85
C ALA A 596 -1.57 5.64 -26.79
N ARG A 597 -1.53 6.27 -25.62
CA ARG A 597 -0.86 7.57 -25.44
C ARG A 597 0.64 7.48 -25.72
N MET A 598 1.31 6.41 -25.28
CA MET A 598 2.73 6.18 -25.56
C MET A 598 2.98 6.06 -27.06
N VAL A 599 2.11 5.41 -27.84
CA VAL A 599 2.22 5.41 -29.31
C VAL A 599 2.28 6.84 -29.84
N LEU A 600 1.34 7.72 -29.45
CA LEU A 600 1.30 9.11 -29.92
C LEU A 600 2.53 9.92 -29.50
N GLU A 601 3.02 9.74 -28.27
CA GLU A 601 4.22 10.43 -27.77
C GLU A 601 5.49 10.03 -28.55
N HIS A 602 5.52 8.85 -29.16
CA HIS A 602 6.57 8.39 -30.08
C HIS A 602 6.34 8.81 -31.54
N GLN A 603 5.27 9.53 -31.88
CA GLN A 603 5.02 10.04 -33.24
C GLN A 603 5.30 11.55 -33.34
N PRO A 604 5.78 12.06 -34.49
CA PRO A 604 5.94 13.50 -34.68
C PRO A 604 4.60 14.23 -34.55
N ALA A 605 4.50 15.14 -33.57
CA ALA A 605 3.28 15.87 -33.22
C ALA A 605 2.57 16.56 -34.40
N LYS A 606 3.33 16.95 -35.44
CA LYS A 606 2.80 17.60 -36.65
C LYS A 606 1.69 16.80 -37.35
N HIS A 607 1.67 15.48 -37.20
CA HIS A 607 0.72 14.58 -37.87
C HIS A 607 -0.61 14.43 -37.15
N TRP A 608 -0.69 14.74 -35.84
CA TRP A 608 -1.87 14.42 -35.03
C TRP A 608 -2.32 15.56 -34.10
N ARG A 609 -1.58 16.66 -33.98
CA ARG A 609 -1.98 17.83 -33.16
C ARG A 609 -3.36 18.38 -33.50
N ASP A 610 -3.73 18.41 -34.78
CA ASP A 610 -5.03 18.92 -35.24
C ASP A 610 -6.19 18.02 -34.78
N LEU A 611 -5.92 16.72 -34.59
CA LEU A 611 -6.90 15.77 -34.06
C LEU A 611 -7.21 16.12 -32.60
N VAL A 612 -6.20 16.46 -31.78
CA VAL A 612 -6.39 16.85 -30.37
C VAL A 612 -7.37 18.03 -30.25
N LEU A 613 -7.20 19.04 -31.12
CA LEU A 613 -7.99 20.25 -31.09
C LEU A 613 -9.44 20.06 -31.56
N LYS A 614 -9.72 18.98 -32.31
CA LYS A 614 -11.04 18.68 -32.91
C LYS A 614 -11.77 17.53 -32.22
N GLU A 615 -11.07 16.72 -31.42
CA GLU A 615 -11.61 15.54 -30.76
C GLU A 615 -12.79 15.91 -29.87
N LYS A 616 -13.92 15.21 -29.99
CA LYS A 616 -15.14 15.48 -29.22
C LYS A 616 -15.25 14.61 -27.96
N ASP A 617 -14.70 13.40 -28.01
CA ASP A 617 -14.63 12.54 -26.83
C ASP A 617 -13.69 13.14 -25.78
N ARG A 618 -14.21 13.33 -24.57
CA ARG A 618 -13.51 14.07 -23.52
C ARG A 618 -12.29 13.31 -23.02
N ALA A 619 -12.40 11.99 -22.84
CA ALA A 619 -11.30 11.16 -22.36
C ALA A 619 -10.15 11.17 -23.38
N SER A 620 -10.46 10.95 -24.66
CA SER A 620 -9.50 11.00 -25.77
C SER A 620 -8.86 12.38 -25.88
N ALA A 621 -9.65 13.45 -25.84
CA ALA A 621 -9.14 14.81 -25.93
C ALA A 621 -8.17 15.15 -24.78
N ILE A 622 -8.51 14.83 -23.52
CA ILE A 622 -7.63 15.09 -22.36
C ILE A 622 -6.31 14.32 -22.51
N ASN A 623 -6.36 13.04 -22.90
CA ASN A 623 -5.14 12.24 -23.09
C ASN A 623 -4.30 12.72 -24.28
N GLY A 624 -4.94 13.18 -25.35
CA GLY A 624 -4.29 13.82 -26.50
C GLY A 624 -3.60 15.12 -26.12
N VAL A 625 -4.23 15.95 -25.28
CA VAL A 625 -3.61 17.17 -24.73
C VAL A 625 -2.36 16.82 -23.92
N ILE A 626 -2.42 15.79 -23.07
CA ILE A 626 -1.26 15.35 -22.28
C ILE A 626 -0.11 14.90 -23.18
N ALA A 627 -0.40 14.08 -24.19
CA ALA A 627 0.60 13.66 -25.16
C ALA A 627 1.21 14.89 -25.86
N LEU A 628 0.40 15.86 -26.28
CA LEU A 628 0.87 17.01 -27.06
C LEU A 628 1.67 18.00 -26.21
N LEU A 629 1.31 18.17 -24.94
CA LEU A 629 2.10 18.95 -23.97
C LEU A 629 3.47 18.31 -23.68
N ARG A 630 3.65 17.03 -23.99
CA ARG A 630 4.92 16.34 -23.84
C ARG A 630 5.75 16.41 -25.09
N SER A 631 5.20 15.97 -26.21
CA SER A 631 5.94 15.75 -27.45
C SER A 631 5.83 16.89 -28.46
N GLY A 632 4.99 17.90 -28.18
CA GLY A 632 4.81 19.08 -29.01
C GLY A 632 5.95 20.09 -28.91
N ASP A 633 6.02 20.98 -29.89
CA ASP A 633 7.00 22.08 -29.94
C ASP A 633 6.55 23.35 -29.18
N GLY A 634 5.43 23.26 -28.44
CA GLY A 634 4.85 24.34 -27.68
C GLY A 634 4.01 25.35 -28.49
N LYS A 635 3.84 25.17 -29.80
CA LYS A 635 3.07 26.13 -30.64
C LYS A 635 1.58 26.19 -30.28
N ASP A 636 1.03 25.10 -29.77
CA ASP A 636 -0.41 24.95 -29.53
C ASP A 636 -0.82 25.32 -28.10
N VAL A 637 0.09 25.83 -27.26
CA VAL A 637 -0.13 26.03 -25.81
C VAL A 637 -1.39 26.84 -25.49
N GLN A 638 -1.67 27.91 -26.23
CA GLN A 638 -2.86 28.72 -26.02
C GLN A 638 -4.15 27.96 -26.42
N ALA A 639 -4.12 27.21 -27.53
CA ALA A 639 -5.26 26.42 -27.97
C ALA A 639 -5.55 25.27 -26.99
N LEU A 640 -4.51 24.61 -26.47
CA LEU A 640 -4.63 23.56 -25.46
C LEU A 640 -5.15 24.11 -24.13
N HIS A 641 -4.71 25.31 -23.72
CA HIS A 641 -5.26 25.99 -22.55
C HIS A 641 -6.77 26.26 -22.69
N THR A 642 -7.20 26.78 -23.84
CA THR A 642 -8.64 26.98 -24.13
C THR A 642 -9.39 25.66 -24.06
N ARG A 643 -8.88 24.62 -24.73
CA ARG A 643 -9.49 23.27 -24.76
C ARG A 643 -9.65 22.68 -23.35
N LEU A 644 -8.65 22.82 -22.49
CA LEU A 644 -8.73 22.32 -21.11
C LEU A 644 -9.83 23.02 -20.30
N ASN A 645 -10.00 24.33 -20.47
CA ASN A 645 -11.01 25.08 -19.72
C ASN A 645 -12.45 24.72 -20.15
N GLU A 646 -12.67 24.27 -21.38
CA GLU A 646 -13.98 23.76 -21.82
C GLU A 646 -14.40 22.51 -21.03
N PHE A 647 -13.43 21.71 -20.57
CA PHE A 647 -13.71 20.56 -19.71
C PHE A 647 -13.97 20.93 -18.24
N LEU A 648 -13.73 22.19 -17.83
CA LEU A 648 -13.94 22.65 -16.46
C LEU A 648 -15.29 23.33 -16.20
N ILE A 649 -16.19 23.33 -17.18
CA ILE A 649 -17.52 23.92 -17.05
C ILE A 649 -18.37 23.02 -16.10
N PRO A 650 -19.08 23.54 -15.08
CA PRO A 650 -19.79 22.72 -14.09
C PRO A 650 -20.78 21.71 -14.69
N GLU A 651 -21.49 22.13 -15.74
CA GLU A 651 -22.40 21.30 -16.54
C GLU A 651 -21.69 20.12 -17.22
N VAL A 652 -20.36 20.19 -17.34
CA VAL A 652 -19.47 19.20 -17.96
C VAL A 652 -18.73 18.33 -16.93
N ILE A 653 -18.31 18.88 -15.77
CA ILE A 653 -17.53 18.10 -14.78
C ILE A 653 -18.40 17.29 -13.81
N ASP A 654 -19.50 17.86 -13.32
CA ASP A 654 -20.23 17.36 -12.15
C ASP A 654 -21.76 17.28 -12.37
N SER A 655 -22.24 17.30 -13.62
CA SER A 655 -23.67 17.16 -13.91
C SER A 655 -24.26 15.81 -13.50
N ASP A 656 -25.51 15.83 -13.04
CA ASP A 656 -26.25 14.67 -12.53
C ASP A 656 -26.78 13.75 -13.66
N ASP A 657 -26.55 14.05 -14.94
CA ASP A 657 -27.02 13.23 -16.07
C ASP A 657 -25.96 13.00 -17.19
N VAL A 658 -25.92 11.75 -17.64
CA VAL A 658 -25.36 11.16 -18.90
C VAL A 658 -23.86 11.34 -19.28
N GLU A 659 -23.10 12.37 -18.86
CA GLU A 659 -21.74 12.61 -19.41
C GLU A 659 -20.61 12.86 -18.37
N ARG A 660 -20.58 12.07 -17.29
CA ARG A 660 -19.61 12.24 -16.20
C ARG A 660 -18.19 11.80 -16.58
N LEU A 661 -17.21 12.69 -16.45
CA LEU A 661 -15.79 12.32 -16.36
C LEU A 661 -15.57 11.34 -15.19
N SER A 662 -14.90 10.21 -15.43
CA SER A 662 -14.50 9.27 -14.36
C SER A 662 -13.54 9.96 -13.38
N ALA A 663 -13.28 9.37 -12.19
CA ALA A 663 -12.26 9.98 -11.32
C ALA A 663 -10.87 9.94 -11.98
N PHE A 664 -10.60 8.93 -12.82
CA PHE A 664 -9.37 8.86 -13.62
C PHE A 664 -9.30 9.95 -14.69
N ASP A 665 -10.41 10.32 -15.34
CA ASP A 665 -10.42 11.43 -16.29
C ASP A 665 -10.25 12.78 -15.57
N LYS A 666 -10.80 12.90 -14.36
CA LYS A 666 -10.59 14.09 -13.51
C LYS A 666 -9.13 14.18 -13.06
N LEU A 667 -8.51 13.05 -12.69
CA LEU A 667 -7.06 12.98 -12.42
C LEU A 667 -6.26 13.33 -13.68
N ALA A 668 -6.70 12.85 -14.84
CA ALA A 668 -6.09 13.17 -16.13
C ALA A 668 -6.09 14.66 -16.40
N LEU A 669 -7.23 15.30 -16.19
CA LEU A 669 -7.39 16.74 -16.33
C LEU A 669 -6.46 17.51 -15.39
N THR A 670 -6.34 17.09 -14.12
CA THR A 670 -5.37 17.72 -13.19
C THR A 670 -3.93 17.59 -13.68
N ARG A 671 -3.56 16.44 -14.27
CA ARG A 671 -2.22 16.22 -14.83
C ARG A 671 -1.97 17.08 -16.07
N ALA A 672 -2.95 17.22 -16.95
CA ALA A 672 -2.85 18.09 -18.13
C ALA A 672 -2.59 19.55 -17.72
N TYR A 673 -3.32 20.07 -16.74
CA TYR A 673 -3.05 21.40 -16.17
C TYR A 673 -1.65 21.48 -15.55
N TRP A 674 -1.24 20.48 -14.78
CA TRP A 674 0.09 20.47 -14.19
C TRP A 674 1.18 20.58 -15.24
N LEU A 675 1.13 19.78 -16.32
CA LEU A 675 2.10 19.82 -17.42
C LEU A 675 2.07 21.16 -18.17
N LEU A 676 0.88 21.68 -18.46
CA LEU A 676 0.69 22.97 -19.12
C LEU A 676 1.42 24.08 -18.35
N PHE A 677 1.20 24.18 -17.03
CA PHE A 677 1.81 25.23 -16.23
C PHE A 677 3.29 24.98 -15.92
N GLN A 678 3.69 23.73 -15.64
CA GLN A 678 5.08 23.37 -15.35
C GLN A 678 6.00 23.61 -16.54
N HIS A 679 5.59 23.20 -17.75
CA HIS A 679 6.45 23.25 -18.93
C HIS A 679 6.20 24.48 -19.81
N HIS A 680 4.96 24.96 -19.87
CA HIS A 680 4.55 26.00 -20.83
C HIS A 680 3.91 27.23 -20.18
N GLY A 681 3.84 27.30 -18.85
CA GLY A 681 3.15 28.39 -18.14
C GLY A 681 3.68 29.78 -18.47
N LYS A 682 4.96 29.91 -18.87
CA LYS A 682 5.55 31.19 -19.31
C LYS A 682 4.95 31.73 -20.61
N GLN A 683 4.38 30.86 -21.44
CA GLN A 683 3.78 31.23 -22.73
C GLN A 683 2.32 31.70 -22.59
N LEU A 684 1.69 31.45 -21.44
CA LEU A 684 0.31 31.87 -21.18
C LEU A 684 0.23 33.32 -20.69
N ARG A 685 -0.81 34.04 -21.13
CA ARG A 685 -1.12 35.39 -20.65
C ARG A 685 -1.54 35.37 -19.18
N ASP A 686 -1.23 36.41 -18.42
CA ASP A 686 -1.57 36.44 -16.99
C ASP A 686 -3.09 36.44 -16.72
N ALA A 687 -3.89 36.99 -17.62
CA ALA A 687 -5.35 36.92 -17.57
C ALA A 687 -5.85 35.45 -17.66
N ASP A 688 -5.25 34.65 -18.53
CA ASP A 688 -5.57 33.24 -18.72
C ASP A 688 -5.18 32.41 -17.50
N LYS A 689 -4.00 32.67 -16.92
CA LYS A 689 -3.57 32.05 -15.67
C LYS A 689 -4.54 32.36 -14.53
N ARG A 690 -5.04 33.60 -14.45
CA ARG A 690 -6.05 34.01 -13.45
C ARG A 690 -7.39 33.31 -13.69
N ALA A 691 -7.85 33.23 -14.94
CA ALA A 691 -9.10 32.54 -15.29
C ALA A 691 -9.06 31.06 -14.88
N THR A 692 -7.98 30.34 -15.20
CA THR A 692 -7.81 28.94 -14.80
C THR A 692 -7.76 28.76 -13.29
N ARG A 693 -7.06 29.64 -12.56
CA ARG A 693 -7.05 29.62 -11.08
C ARG A 693 -8.47 29.77 -10.51
N ASN A 694 -9.29 30.64 -11.08
CA ASN A 694 -10.67 30.84 -10.64
C ASN A 694 -11.55 29.62 -10.92
N LEU A 695 -11.45 29.03 -12.11
CA LEU A 695 -12.18 27.81 -12.50
C LEU A 695 -11.81 26.63 -11.60
N LEU A 696 -10.51 26.37 -11.42
CA LEU A 696 -10.04 25.31 -10.53
C LEU A 696 -10.48 25.57 -9.09
N GLY A 697 -10.41 26.82 -8.62
CA GLY A 697 -10.90 27.19 -7.30
C GLY A 697 -12.40 26.98 -7.10
N ALA A 698 -13.23 27.10 -8.15
CA ALA A 698 -14.67 26.82 -8.09
C ALA A 698 -14.95 25.30 -8.01
N TRP A 699 -14.16 24.49 -8.72
CA TRP A 699 -14.24 23.02 -8.70
C TRP A 699 -13.96 22.37 -7.32
N PHE A 700 -13.56 23.17 -6.33
CA PHE A 700 -13.33 22.75 -4.94
C PHE A 700 -14.55 22.88 -4.02
N VAL A 701 -15.53 23.70 -4.36
CA VAL A 701 -16.42 24.32 -3.36
C VAL A 701 -17.53 23.40 -2.85
N GLU A 702 -17.83 22.27 -3.51
CA GLU A 702 -19.08 21.54 -3.21
C GLU A 702 -18.99 20.40 -2.19
N ARG A 703 -17.79 19.93 -1.79
CA ARG A 703 -17.69 18.82 -0.82
C ARG A 703 -16.53 19.00 0.15
N THR A 704 -16.84 19.03 1.44
CA THR A 704 -15.84 19.20 2.49
C THR A 704 -15.11 17.90 2.88
N ILE A 705 -15.69 16.72 2.61
CA ILE A 705 -15.05 15.41 2.83
C ILE A 705 -15.28 14.52 1.58
N PRO A 706 -14.22 14.07 0.89
CA PRO A 706 -14.36 13.15 -0.24
C PRO A 706 -14.71 11.73 0.24
N PRO A 707 -15.57 10.97 -0.47
CA PRO A 707 -15.76 9.54 -0.22
C PRO A 707 -14.42 8.78 -0.33
N VAL A 708 -14.26 7.73 0.48
CA VAL A 708 -13.12 6.81 0.36
C VAL A 708 -13.12 6.09 -0.99
N GLY A 709 -11.94 5.64 -1.42
CA GLY A 709 -11.72 5.11 -2.78
C GLY A 709 -11.11 6.17 -3.69
N SER A 710 -11.56 6.24 -4.95
CA SER A 710 -10.98 7.14 -5.95
C SER A 710 -11.28 8.62 -5.72
N GLY A 711 -12.37 8.94 -4.99
CA GLY A 711 -12.71 10.31 -4.61
C GLY A 711 -11.64 11.01 -3.78
N HIS A 712 -10.93 10.25 -2.94
CA HIS A 712 -9.87 10.76 -2.08
C HIS A 712 -8.58 11.11 -2.85
N MET A 713 -8.21 10.29 -3.84
CA MET A 713 -7.04 10.51 -4.69
C MET A 713 -7.18 11.80 -5.52
N LEU A 714 -8.35 11.97 -6.15
CA LEU A 714 -8.66 13.18 -6.90
C LEU A 714 -8.54 14.44 -6.02
N TRP A 715 -9.00 14.35 -4.78
CA TRP A 715 -8.95 15.46 -3.84
C TRP A 715 -7.49 15.88 -3.52
N ARG A 716 -6.59 14.91 -3.31
CA ARG A 716 -5.16 15.18 -3.08
C ARG A 716 -4.49 15.87 -4.27
N GLU A 717 -4.80 15.46 -5.50
CA GLU A 717 -4.22 16.11 -6.68
C GLU A 717 -4.81 17.48 -6.95
N LYS A 718 -6.12 17.64 -6.73
CA LYS A 718 -6.75 18.96 -6.77
C LYS A 718 -5.99 19.92 -5.86
N THR A 719 -5.72 19.54 -4.59
CA THR A 719 -5.05 20.44 -3.63
C THR A 719 -3.63 20.76 -4.00
N ARG A 720 -2.91 19.75 -4.49
CA ARG A 720 -1.56 19.94 -5.01
C ARG A 720 -1.55 20.93 -6.17
N LEU A 721 -2.45 20.77 -7.14
CA LEU A 721 -2.57 21.66 -8.29
C LEU A 721 -2.94 23.08 -7.87
N THR A 722 -3.95 23.25 -7.03
CA THR A 722 -4.40 24.58 -6.58
C THR A 722 -3.31 25.33 -5.80
N ALA A 723 -2.57 24.64 -4.95
CA ALA A 723 -1.45 25.28 -4.24
C ALA A 723 -0.28 25.60 -5.16
N HIS A 724 0.03 24.75 -6.15
CA HIS A 724 1.07 25.02 -7.14
C HIS A 724 0.75 26.23 -8.01
N LEU A 725 -0.50 26.36 -8.45
CA LEU A 725 -0.94 27.52 -9.25
C LEU A 725 -1.12 28.78 -8.39
N GLY A 726 -1.35 28.62 -7.09
CA GLY A 726 -1.62 29.70 -6.15
C GLY A 726 -2.97 30.39 -6.39
N GLY A 727 -3.12 31.61 -5.86
CA GLY A 727 -4.33 32.43 -5.99
C GLY A 727 -5.13 32.57 -4.70
N ASP A 728 -6.14 33.44 -4.72
CA ASP A 728 -6.82 33.93 -3.51
C ASP A 728 -7.63 32.85 -2.79
N ARG A 729 -8.06 31.82 -3.51
CA ARG A 729 -8.85 30.71 -2.97
C ARG A 729 -8.03 29.54 -2.45
N ALA A 730 -6.71 29.47 -2.69
CA ALA A 730 -5.93 28.27 -2.37
C ALA A 730 -5.97 27.92 -0.88
N VAL A 731 -5.66 28.87 0.01
CA VAL A 731 -5.73 28.67 1.47
C VAL A 731 -7.19 28.45 1.91
N ARG A 732 -8.13 29.25 1.39
CA ARG A 732 -9.56 29.17 1.73
C ARG A 732 -10.19 27.81 1.38
N SER A 733 -9.71 27.14 0.32
CA SER A 733 -10.21 25.83 -0.10
C SER A 733 -9.56 24.66 0.65
N ILE A 734 -8.30 24.80 1.08
CA ILE A 734 -7.54 23.69 1.70
C ILE A 734 -7.72 23.63 3.22
N ILE A 735 -7.85 24.76 3.92
CA ILE A 735 -8.00 24.80 5.38
C ILE A 735 -9.25 24.06 5.89
N PRO A 736 -10.44 24.17 5.28
CA PRO A 736 -11.61 23.41 5.71
C PRO A 736 -11.39 21.90 5.69
N TYR A 737 -10.59 21.40 4.74
CA TYR A 737 -10.20 20.00 4.70
C TYR A 737 -9.21 19.66 5.80
N LEU A 738 -8.21 20.51 6.06
CA LEU A 738 -7.28 20.27 7.18
C LEU A 738 -8.04 20.08 8.50
N LYS A 739 -9.10 20.88 8.74
CA LYS A 739 -9.99 20.75 9.90
C LYS A 739 -10.76 19.42 9.94
N GLN A 740 -11.20 18.93 8.78
CA GLN A 740 -12.10 17.78 8.66
C GLN A 740 -11.38 16.45 8.42
N ALA A 741 -10.10 16.49 8.03
CA ALA A 741 -9.29 15.33 7.78
C ALA A 741 -9.23 14.42 9.01
N THR A 742 -9.59 13.16 8.82
CA THR A 742 -9.65 12.14 9.88
C THR A 742 -8.39 11.27 9.93
N THR A 743 -7.55 11.30 8.88
CA THR A 743 -6.31 10.53 8.78
C THR A 743 -5.08 11.42 8.98
N GLN A 744 -3.96 10.82 9.41
CA GLN A 744 -2.68 11.53 9.56
C GLN A 744 -2.15 11.99 8.21
N GLU A 745 -2.20 11.10 7.21
CA GLU A 745 -1.70 11.31 5.87
C GLU A 745 -2.36 12.53 5.20
N ASP A 746 -3.66 12.70 5.40
CA ASP A 746 -4.42 13.82 4.84
C ASP A 746 -4.10 15.15 5.50
N ARG A 747 -4.02 15.16 6.83
CA ARG A 747 -3.59 16.36 7.58
C ARG A 747 -2.18 16.75 7.16
N MET A 748 -1.27 15.78 7.10
CA MET A 748 0.10 16.00 6.69
C MET A 748 0.20 16.44 5.23
N HIS A 749 -0.63 15.91 4.32
CA HIS A 749 -0.69 16.34 2.92
C HIS A 749 -1.08 17.82 2.80
N ALA A 750 -2.15 18.22 3.49
CA ALA A 750 -2.58 19.61 3.49
C ALA A 750 -1.52 20.53 4.11
N LEU A 751 -0.93 20.16 5.25
CA LEU A 751 0.16 20.92 5.88
C LEU A 751 1.38 21.04 4.95
N TYR A 752 1.80 19.92 4.36
CA TYR A 752 2.92 19.88 3.43
C TYR A 752 2.67 20.82 2.26
N ILE A 753 1.50 20.77 1.63
CA ILE A 753 1.19 21.62 0.49
C ILE A 753 1.12 23.12 0.86
N LEU A 754 0.58 23.45 2.03
CA LEU A 754 0.40 24.84 2.46
C LEU A 754 1.69 25.52 2.94
N ARG A 755 2.73 24.75 3.32
CA ARG A 755 3.93 25.26 4.04
C ARG A 755 4.70 26.37 3.32
N HIS A 756 4.63 26.45 1.98
CA HIS A 756 5.35 27.47 1.21
C HIS A 756 4.49 28.67 0.79
N LEU A 757 3.18 28.64 1.06
CA LEU A 757 2.29 29.74 0.67
C LEU A 757 2.51 30.96 1.58
N LYS A 758 2.87 32.10 0.98
CA LYS A 758 3.16 33.34 1.70
C LYS A 758 1.93 34.24 1.88
N THR A 759 1.09 34.35 0.84
CA THR A 759 -0.02 35.29 0.75
C THR A 759 -1.37 34.57 0.92
N ASN A 760 -2.46 35.36 1.02
CA ASN A 760 -3.85 34.87 1.04
C ASN A 760 -4.20 34.01 2.28
N TRP A 761 -3.38 34.13 3.32
CA TRP A 761 -3.76 33.80 4.69
C TRP A 761 -4.59 34.96 5.22
N TYR A 762 -5.92 34.81 5.20
CA TYR A 762 -6.83 35.88 5.64
C TYR A 762 -6.62 36.19 7.14
N PRO A 763 -6.22 37.43 7.50
CA PRO A 763 -6.08 37.84 8.90
C PRO A 763 -7.43 38.21 9.52
N MET A 764 -7.50 38.08 10.84
CA MET A 764 -8.62 38.45 11.69
C MET A 764 -8.84 39.98 11.71
N TYR A 765 -9.61 40.53 10.76
CA TYR A 765 -10.29 41.83 10.93
C TYR A 765 -11.68 41.85 10.24
N SER A 766 -12.42 40.75 10.32
CA SER A 766 -13.86 40.72 10.01
C SER A 766 -14.63 40.46 11.30
N LYS A 767 -15.54 41.38 11.66
CA LYS A 767 -16.35 41.36 12.88
C LYS A 767 -17.47 40.30 12.89
N THR A 768 -17.50 39.34 11.98
CA THR A 768 -18.52 38.27 11.96
C THR A 768 -17.90 36.93 11.55
N GLU A 769 -17.67 36.08 12.56
CA GLU A 769 -17.64 34.60 12.60
C GLU A 769 -16.82 33.81 11.52
N GLU A 770 -15.49 33.72 11.80
CA GLU A 770 -14.44 32.69 11.50
C GLU A 770 -14.01 32.29 10.06
N PRO A 771 -12.72 31.84 9.80
CA PRO A 771 -11.69 31.36 10.75
C PRO A 771 -10.22 31.84 10.58
N GLU A 772 -9.45 31.73 11.68
CA GLU A 772 -8.00 31.94 11.80
C GLU A 772 -7.17 30.84 11.08
N HIS A 773 -6.92 30.99 9.78
CA HIS A 773 -6.25 29.97 8.94
C HIS A 773 -4.88 29.51 9.46
N ARG A 774 -4.03 30.47 9.88
CA ARG A 774 -2.68 30.18 10.38
C ARG A 774 -2.72 29.42 11.72
N ILE A 775 -3.68 29.75 12.59
CA ILE A 775 -3.87 29.06 13.87
C ILE A 775 -4.27 27.62 13.60
N THR A 776 -5.26 27.39 12.73
CA THR A 776 -5.65 26.03 12.32
C THR A 776 -4.47 25.22 11.79
N PHE A 777 -3.61 25.83 10.94
CA PHE A 777 -2.41 25.18 10.41
C PHE A 777 -1.46 24.76 11.54
N PHE A 778 -1.03 25.70 12.38
CA PHE A 778 -0.01 25.43 13.39
C PHE A 778 -0.52 24.59 14.56
N GLU A 779 -1.79 24.70 14.96
CA GLU A 779 -2.41 23.82 15.94
C GLU A 779 -2.52 22.38 15.44
N THR A 780 -2.86 22.20 14.16
CA THR A 780 -2.90 20.86 13.56
C THR A 780 -1.49 20.28 13.50
N LEU A 781 -0.49 21.08 13.12
CA LEU A 781 0.91 20.66 13.11
C LEU A 781 1.41 20.28 14.52
N LYS A 782 1.12 21.12 15.52
CA LYS A 782 1.42 20.86 16.95
C LYS A 782 0.75 19.57 17.42
N THR A 783 -0.50 19.34 17.01
CA THR A 783 -1.22 18.10 17.30
C THR A 783 -0.54 16.89 16.67
N LEU A 784 -0.03 16.97 15.43
CA LEU A 784 0.70 15.86 14.81
C LEU A 784 2.05 15.60 15.48
N GLU A 785 2.79 16.64 15.85
CA GLU A 785 4.07 16.53 16.57
C GLU A 785 3.91 15.90 17.95
N GLY A 786 2.83 16.22 18.67
CA GLY A 786 2.50 15.59 19.95
C GLY A 786 1.93 14.17 19.83
N ASN A 787 1.60 13.71 18.61
CA ASN A 787 0.90 12.46 18.33
C ASN A 787 1.54 11.64 17.22
N ILE A 788 2.88 11.66 17.14
CA ILE A 788 3.60 10.99 16.05
C ILE A 788 3.29 9.49 16.09
N THR A 789 2.54 9.04 15.10
CA THR A 789 2.49 7.64 14.71
C THR A 789 3.27 7.48 13.42
N SER A 790 4.19 6.51 13.37
CA SER A 790 4.86 6.01 12.15
C SER A 790 6.34 6.41 11.94
N GLY A 791 6.82 6.31 10.69
CA GLY A 791 8.21 6.08 10.28
C GLY A 791 9.28 7.02 10.86
N ALA A 792 10.54 6.56 10.84
CA ALA A 792 11.66 7.26 11.47
C ALA A 792 11.88 8.69 10.93
N GLY A 793 11.43 9.00 9.71
CA GLY A 793 11.52 10.34 9.14
C GLY A 793 10.47 11.32 9.63
N MET A 794 9.37 10.83 10.23
CA MET A 794 8.21 11.65 10.57
C MET A 794 8.55 12.87 11.44
N PRO A 795 9.34 12.75 12.54
CA PRO A 795 9.72 13.93 13.32
C PRO A 795 10.47 14.97 12.48
N GLY A 796 11.37 14.51 11.60
CA GLY A 796 12.11 15.37 10.68
C GLY A 796 11.19 16.08 9.69
N PHE A 797 10.23 15.37 9.09
CA PHE A 797 9.29 15.96 8.13
C PHE A 797 8.40 17.03 8.77
N LEU A 798 7.86 16.76 9.96
CA LEU A 798 7.03 17.74 10.67
C LEU A 798 7.83 18.97 11.07
N LYS A 799 9.08 18.78 11.54
CA LYS A 799 10.01 19.87 11.80
C LYS A 799 10.27 20.70 10.53
N THR A 800 10.57 20.06 9.40
CA THR A 800 10.78 20.76 8.12
C THR A 800 9.55 21.56 7.72
N ILE A 801 8.35 20.97 7.84
CA ILE A 801 7.09 21.69 7.57
C ILE A 801 6.95 22.91 8.47
N ARG A 802 7.27 22.80 9.76
CA ARG A 802 7.23 23.92 10.71
C ARG A 802 8.21 25.01 10.31
N ASP A 803 9.47 24.65 10.08
CA ASP A 803 10.55 25.60 9.76
C ASP A 803 10.20 26.37 8.48
N GLU A 804 9.77 25.66 7.44
CA GLU A 804 9.40 26.26 6.15
C GLU A 804 8.14 27.13 6.26
N ALA A 805 7.11 26.67 6.98
CA ALA A 805 5.90 27.47 7.21
C ALA A 805 6.18 28.72 8.04
N THR A 806 7.02 28.59 9.07
CA THR A 806 7.45 29.71 9.92
C THR A 806 8.26 30.72 9.13
N ALA A 807 9.08 30.29 8.18
CA ALA A 807 9.82 31.18 7.27
C ALA A 807 8.90 32.03 6.36
N THR A 808 7.63 31.66 6.18
CA THR A 808 6.66 32.44 5.41
C THR A 808 5.94 33.55 6.20
N LEU A 809 6.13 33.62 7.52
CA LEU A 809 5.40 34.54 8.40
C LEU A 809 6.00 35.95 8.38
N THR A 810 5.12 36.97 8.34
CA THR A 810 5.49 38.36 8.61
C THR A 810 5.75 38.57 10.11
N GLU A 811 6.38 39.68 10.48
CA GLU A 811 6.59 40.02 11.90
C GLU A 811 5.27 40.18 12.68
N ALA A 812 4.24 40.75 12.03
CA ALA A 812 2.91 40.85 12.59
C ALA A 812 2.28 39.47 12.84
N ASP A 813 2.42 38.54 11.89
CA ASP A 813 1.93 37.16 12.05
C ASP A 813 2.65 36.45 13.20
N ARG A 814 3.97 36.60 13.33
CA ARG A 814 4.75 36.00 14.43
C ARG A 814 4.28 36.49 15.79
N LYS A 815 4.08 37.80 15.92
CA LYS A 815 3.59 38.41 17.16
C LYS A 815 2.18 37.94 17.51
N TYR A 816 1.31 37.81 16.51
CA TYR A 816 -0.07 37.35 16.71
C TYR A 816 -0.14 35.87 17.07
N LEU A 817 0.62 35.01 16.38
CA LEU A 817 0.60 33.58 16.61
C LEU A 817 1.33 33.17 17.90
N GLY A 818 2.30 33.96 18.37
CA GLY A 818 2.96 33.76 19.67
C GLY A 818 3.47 32.32 19.86
N GLU A 819 3.07 31.67 20.96
CA GLU A 819 3.51 30.30 21.29
C GLU A 819 2.91 29.19 20.39
N ILE A 820 1.98 29.52 19.49
CA ILE A 820 1.37 28.55 18.56
C ILE A 820 2.39 28.11 17.50
N ILE A 821 3.30 29.00 17.09
CA ILE A 821 4.36 28.69 16.11
C ILE A 821 5.53 27.91 16.70
N GLU A 822 5.65 27.90 18.03
CA GLU A 822 6.66 27.10 18.72
C GLU A 822 6.31 25.61 18.60
N PRO A 823 7.32 24.72 18.51
CA PRO A 823 7.09 23.29 18.54
C PRO A 823 6.37 22.91 19.84
N THR A 824 5.72 21.74 19.83
CA THR A 824 5.18 21.19 21.08
C THR A 824 6.32 21.09 22.10
N SER A 825 6.33 21.95 23.11
CA SER A 825 7.16 21.71 24.29
C SER A 825 6.67 20.38 24.85
N THR A 826 7.56 19.40 24.99
CA THR A 826 7.29 18.29 25.90
C THR A 826 6.96 18.95 27.23
N SER A 827 5.68 18.98 27.59
CA SER A 827 5.21 19.59 28.83
C SER A 827 6.17 19.18 29.93
N THR A 828 6.78 20.17 30.60
CA THR A 828 7.59 19.94 31.78
C THR A 828 6.84 18.98 32.69
N GLU A 829 7.52 17.92 33.12
CA GLU A 829 6.94 16.71 33.69
C GLU A 829 6.18 16.93 35.02
N ASP A 830 6.12 18.17 35.52
CA ASP A 830 5.74 18.51 36.90
C ASP A 830 4.28 18.99 37.09
N ASP A 831 3.56 19.41 36.06
CA ASP A 831 2.31 20.20 36.25
C ASP A 831 1.01 19.44 36.55
N VAL A 832 1.04 18.13 36.80
CA VAL A 832 -0.17 17.42 37.27
C VAL A 832 0.19 16.45 38.39
N ASN A 833 0.66 16.99 39.51
CA ASN A 833 0.74 16.24 40.77
C ASN A 833 -0.25 16.81 41.78
N ILE A 834 -1.55 16.65 41.52
CA ILE A 834 -2.59 17.02 42.48
C ILE A 834 -2.60 15.94 43.57
N LYS A 835 -1.82 16.13 44.63
CA LYS A 835 -1.83 15.23 45.81
C LYS A 835 -3.19 15.34 46.49
N ARG A 836 -4.04 14.33 46.30
CA ARG A 836 -5.33 14.17 46.99
C ARG A 836 -5.24 13.02 47.99
N PRO A 837 -5.81 13.13 49.20
CA PRO A 837 -5.87 12.01 50.13
C PRO A 837 -6.71 10.86 49.53
N VAL A 838 -6.37 9.63 49.92
CA VAL A 838 -7.18 8.45 49.58
C VAL A 838 -8.51 8.57 50.32
N VAL A 839 -9.60 8.48 49.58
CA VAL A 839 -10.97 8.43 50.12
C VAL A 839 -11.31 7.00 50.51
N GLN A 840 -11.27 6.07 49.54
CA GLN A 840 -11.56 4.65 49.74
C GLN A 840 -11.03 3.83 48.55
N GLU A 841 -10.72 2.56 48.74
CA GLU A 841 -10.56 1.61 47.63
C GLU A 841 -11.94 1.16 47.14
N TRP A 842 -12.35 1.68 45.98
CA TRP A 842 -13.68 1.46 45.44
C TRP A 842 -13.83 0.09 44.78
N THR A 843 -14.89 -0.65 45.13
CA THR A 843 -15.32 -1.82 44.36
C THR A 843 -16.51 -1.48 43.44
N LEU A 844 -16.77 -2.35 42.46
CA LEU A 844 -17.96 -2.21 41.61
C LEU A 844 -19.25 -2.27 42.44
N ASP A 845 -19.27 -3.05 43.52
CA ASP A 845 -20.46 -3.20 44.37
C ASP A 845 -20.69 -1.96 45.24
N ASP A 846 -19.62 -1.30 45.71
CA ASP A 846 -19.72 -0.04 46.46
C ASP A 846 -20.34 1.06 45.59
N LEU A 847 -19.85 1.20 44.36
CA LEU A 847 -20.29 2.22 43.41
C LEU A 847 -21.71 1.95 42.88
N ASP A 848 -22.12 0.68 42.75
CA ASP A 848 -23.49 0.33 42.36
C ASP A 848 -24.51 0.56 43.48
N ARG A 849 -24.12 0.38 44.75
CA ARG A 849 -24.99 0.68 45.90
C ARG A 849 -25.22 2.18 46.02
N LEU A 850 -24.17 2.98 45.93
CA LEU A 850 -24.22 4.42 46.11
C LEU A 850 -24.87 5.15 44.93
N ALA A 851 -24.73 4.64 43.70
CA ALA A 851 -25.40 5.19 42.52
C ALA A 851 -26.94 5.12 42.57
N LYS A 852 -27.52 4.27 43.45
CA LYS A 852 -28.98 4.19 43.69
C LYS A 852 -29.50 5.17 44.74
N SER A 853 -28.60 5.90 45.41
CA SER A 853 -28.92 6.71 46.61
C SER A 853 -28.86 8.22 46.40
N THR A 854 -28.57 8.70 45.19
CA THR A 854 -28.31 10.11 44.91
C THR A 854 -29.21 10.69 43.81
N ASP A 855 -30.07 11.66 44.16
CA ASP A 855 -30.84 12.49 43.21
C ASP A 855 -30.04 13.67 42.62
N ARG A 856 -28.71 13.69 42.86
CA ARG A 856 -27.81 14.78 42.44
C ARG A 856 -27.49 14.68 40.94
N LYS A 857 -27.64 15.81 40.23
CA LYS A 857 -27.22 15.95 38.82
C LYS A 857 -25.69 16.12 38.73
N SER A 858 -25.03 15.26 37.94
CA SER A 858 -23.57 15.30 37.76
C SER A 858 -23.09 16.54 36.97
N ASP A 859 -21.90 17.03 37.30
CA ASP A 859 -21.23 18.19 36.70
C ASP A 859 -20.12 17.76 35.71
N ILE A 860 -20.39 17.94 34.42
CA ILE A 860 -19.47 17.60 33.32
C ILE A 860 -18.19 18.46 33.34
N LYS A 861 -18.28 19.74 33.74
CA LYS A 861 -17.10 20.61 33.81
C LYS A 861 -16.16 20.15 34.93
N ARG A 862 -16.73 19.82 36.10
CA ARG A 862 -15.96 19.22 37.20
C ARG A 862 -15.38 17.86 36.80
N GLY A 863 -16.14 17.05 36.06
CA GLY A 863 -15.68 15.79 35.48
C GLY A 863 -14.46 15.91 34.57
N ARG A 864 -14.38 16.96 33.75
CA ARG A 864 -13.20 17.25 32.89
C ARG A 864 -11.95 17.55 33.72
N GLU A 865 -12.08 18.28 34.82
CA GLU A 865 -10.94 18.54 35.71
C GLU A 865 -10.54 17.28 36.49
N LEU A 866 -11.51 16.46 36.87
CA LEU A 866 -11.25 15.16 37.49
C LEU A 866 -10.57 14.17 36.55
N PHE A 867 -10.84 14.24 35.24
CA PHE A 867 -10.12 13.46 34.22
C PHE A 867 -8.62 13.79 34.18
N LYS A 868 -8.26 15.04 34.52
CA LYS A 868 -6.86 15.46 34.71
C LYS A 868 -6.32 15.03 36.08
N ALA A 869 -7.09 15.27 37.14
CA ALA A 869 -6.68 14.98 38.52
C ALA A 869 -6.49 13.47 38.77
N ALA A 870 -7.31 12.63 38.18
CA ALA A 870 -7.19 11.16 38.20
C ALA A 870 -6.16 10.63 37.18
N LEU A 871 -5.38 11.52 36.55
CA LEU A 871 -4.32 11.22 35.58
C LEU A 871 -4.77 10.49 34.31
N CYS A 872 -6.07 10.29 34.10
CA CYS A 872 -6.60 9.64 32.91
C CYS A 872 -6.17 10.36 31.63
N ILE A 873 -6.07 11.70 31.67
CA ILE A 873 -5.61 12.53 30.54
C ILE A 873 -4.19 12.21 30.05
N ARG A 874 -3.32 11.65 30.91
CA ARG A 874 -1.94 11.29 30.56
C ARG A 874 -1.90 10.18 29.50
N CYS A 875 -2.84 9.25 29.60
CA CYS A 875 -2.89 8.12 28.70
C CYS A 875 -4.01 8.24 27.66
N HIS A 876 -5.15 8.78 28.05
CA HIS A 876 -6.35 8.75 27.25
C HIS A 876 -6.71 10.13 26.71
N ARG A 877 -7.18 10.14 25.46
CA ARG A 877 -7.71 11.33 24.82
C ARG A 877 -9.22 11.39 25.02
N LYS A 878 -9.76 12.59 25.25
CA LYS A 878 -11.17 12.91 25.08
C LYS A 878 -11.23 14.22 24.30
N LYS A 879 -11.90 14.17 23.14
CA LYS A 879 -11.87 15.19 22.08
C LYS A 879 -10.45 15.47 21.60
N LEU A 880 -9.95 16.68 21.80
CA LEU A 880 -8.61 17.12 21.40
C LEU A 880 -7.63 17.15 22.60
N GLU A 881 -8.07 16.74 23.80
CA GLU A 881 -7.29 16.81 25.03
C GLU A 881 -6.82 15.43 25.49
N GLY A 882 -5.54 15.33 25.86
CA GLY A 882 -4.92 14.12 26.40
C GLY A 882 -4.12 13.28 25.40
N GLY A 883 -3.48 12.24 25.94
CA GLY A 883 -2.57 11.34 25.20
C GLY A 883 -3.29 10.27 24.37
N LEU A 884 -2.59 9.69 23.40
CA LEU A 884 -3.06 8.52 22.62
C LEU A 884 -2.37 7.21 23.05
N THR A 885 -1.83 7.19 24.26
CA THR A 885 -1.25 6.00 24.84
C THR A 885 -2.34 4.95 25.02
N GLY A 886 -3.36 5.24 25.81
CA GLY A 886 -4.54 4.42 25.93
C GLY A 886 -5.52 4.66 24.76
N PRO A 887 -6.56 3.82 24.65
CA PRO A 887 -7.65 4.06 23.73
C PRO A 887 -8.21 5.48 23.82
N GLU A 888 -8.50 6.07 22.66
CA GLU A 888 -9.22 7.34 22.55
C GLU A 888 -10.64 7.19 23.14
N LEU A 889 -11.03 8.11 24.03
CA LEU A 889 -12.24 8.07 24.85
C LEU A 889 -13.32 9.08 24.42
N THR A 890 -13.13 9.92 23.39
CA THR A 890 -14.16 10.82 22.84
C THR A 890 -15.47 10.09 22.65
N SER A 891 -15.38 8.90 22.06
CA SER A 891 -16.52 8.04 21.77
C SER A 891 -16.73 6.93 22.81
N VAL A 892 -16.14 7.01 24.01
CA VAL A 892 -16.19 5.90 24.98
C VAL A 892 -17.61 5.58 25.42
N ALA A 893 -18.44 6.61 25.59
CA ALA A 893 -19.88 6.52 25.86
C ALA A 893 -20.68 5.71 24.84
N ARG A 894 -20.09 5.47 23.65
CA ARG A 894 -20.69 4.67 22.58
C ARG A 894 -20.42 3.18 22.76
N ARG A 895 -19.35 2.81 23.46
CA ARG A 895 -18.86 1.43 23.56
C ARG A 895 -19.03 0.84 24.96
N PHE A 896 -19.06 1.68 25.97
CA PHE A 896 -19.05 1.26 27.37
C PHE A 896 -20.15 2.01 28.13
N ASN A 897 -20.95 1.26 28.87
CA ASN A 897 -21.85 1.83 29.86
C ASN A 897 -21.07 2.20 31.14
N ARG A 898 -21.76 2.80 32.12
CA ARG A 898 -21.16 3.20 33.39
C ARG A 898 -20.40 2.06 34.07
N ARG A 899 -21.02 0.88 34.17
CA ARG A 899 -20.44 -0.30 34.83
C ARG A 899 -19.25 -0.87 34.05
N ASP A 900 -19.29 -0.85 32.71
CA ASP A 900 -18.16 -1.31 31.89
C ASP A 900 -16.94 -0.38 32.01
N LEU A 901 -17.18 0.94 32.04
CA LEU A 901 -16.14 1.93 32.29
C LEU A 901 -15.51 1.72 33.66
N LEU A 902 -16.33 1.61 34.70
CA LEU A 902 -15.86 1.34 36.06
C LEU A 902 -15.10 0.02 36.13
N THR A 903 -15.56 -1.03 35.45
CA THR A 903 -14.85 -2.32 35.40
C THR A 903 -13.48 -2.16 34.75
N SER A 904 -13.41 -1.39 33.66
CA SER A 904 -12.15 -1.14 32.93
C SER A 904 -11.18 -0.29 33.74
N ILE A 905 -11.68 0.66 34.54
CA ILE A 905 -10.87 1.53 35.40
C ILE A 905 -10.39 0.81 36.66
N LEU A 906 -11.26 0.03 37.31
CA LEU A 906 -10.95 -0.70 38.54
C LEU A 906 -10.12 -1.97 38.28
N ALA A 907 -10.34 -2.63 37.13
CA ALA A 907 -9.66 -3.87 36.75
C ALA A 907 -9.02 -3.80 35.34
N PRO A 908 -8.03 -2.89 35.12
CA PRO A 908 -7.48 -2.60 33.80
C PRO A 908 -6.80 -3.78 33.10
N SER A 909 -6.27 -4.75 33.84
CA SER A 909 -5.60 -5.95 33.28
C SER A 909 -6.57 -7.09 32.94
N LYS A 910 -7.88 -6.93 33.13
CA LYS A 910 -8.87 -8.00 32.86
C LYS A 910 -8.98 -8.33 31.36
N VAL A 911 -8.91 -7.30 30.51
CA VAL A 911 -8.91 -7.45 29.04
C VAL A 911 -7.99 -6.36 28.47
N VAL A 912 -6.88 -6.76 27.85
CA VAL A 912 -5.91 -5.83 27.24
C VAL A 912 -5.75 -6.17 25.76
N ALA A 913 -6.15 -5.22 24.91
CA ALA A 913 -5.93 -5.31 23.48
C ALA A 913 -4.43 -5.39 23.18
N GLU A 914 -4.07 -6.22 22.20
CA GLU A 914 -2.67 -6.61 21.93
C GLU A 914 -1.72 -5.42 21.75
N ASN A 915 -2.17 -4.38 21.03
CA ASN A 915 -1.41 -3.16 20.76
C ASN A 915 -1.16 -2.27 22.01
N TYR A 916 -1.73 -2.61 23.16
CA TYR A 916 -1.60 -1.84 24.41
C TYR A 916 -0.96 -2.65 25.54
N ARG A 917 -0.47 -3.86 25.27
CA ARG A 917 0.17 -4.71 26.28
C ARG A 917 1.58 -4.23 26.58
N ASN A 918 1.98 -4.37 27.85
CA ASN A 918 3.39 -4.20 28.23
C ASN A 918 4.25 -5.33 27.65
N VAL A 919 5.50 -5.02 27.41
CA VAL A 919 6.55 -6.00 27.11
C VAL A 919 7.45 -6.10 28.32
N GLN A 920 7.75 -7.35 28.69
CA GLN A 920 8.84 -7.67 29.60
C GLN A 920 10.11 -7.89 28.78
N VAL A 921 11.19 -7.24 29.17
CA VAL A 921 12.52 -7.34 28.58
C VAL A 921 13.47 -7.79 29.68
N VAL A 922 14.06 -8.96 29.50
CA VAL A 922 15.16 -9.45 30.31
C VAL A 922 16.44 -9.18 29.54
N THR A 923 17.35 -8.42 30.12
CA THR A 923 18.66 -8.12 29.55
C THR A 923 19.70 -9.13 30.03
N LYS A 924 20.79 -9.28 29.27
CA LYS A 924 21.86 -10.26 29.51
C LYS A 924 22.61 -10.04 30.84
N ASP A 925 22.51 -8.84 31.41
CA ASP A 925 23.03 -8.48 32.73
C ASP A 925 22.03 -8.78 33.86
N GLY A 926 20.90 -9.42 33.56
CA GLY A 926 19.90 -9.87 34.53
C GLY A 926 18.82 -8.84 34.86
N ASN A 927 18.81 -7.66 34.23
CA ASN A 927 17.74 -6.68 34.49
C ASN A 927 16.42 -7.13 33.86
N ASN A 928 15.35 -7.02 34.64
CA ASN A 928 14.00 -7.35 34.22
C ASN A 928 13.17 -6.07 34.12
N LEU A 929 13.04 -5.54 32.91
CA LEU A 929 12.38 -4.28 32.60
C LEU A 929 11.00 -4.56 32.03
N ILE A 930 9.96 -3.97 32.64
CA ILE A 930 8.59 -4.07 32.13
C ILE A 930 8.15 -2.68 31.71
N GLY A 931 7.64 -2.56 30.50
CA GLY A 931 7.14 -1.29 30.02
C GLY A 931 6.51 -1.39 28.65
N ARG A 932 6.09 -0.25 28.13
CA ARG A 932 5.52 -0.15 26.80
C ARG A 932 6.59 0.22 25.79
N VAL A 933 6.60 -0.45 24.64
CA VAL A 933 7.44 -0.02 23.52
C VAL A 933 6.91 1.29 22.96
N VAL A 934 7.74 2.33 22.97
CA VAL A 934 7.35 3.67 22.48
C VAL A 934 7.77 3.84 21.03
N THR A 935 6.81 4.25 20.20
CA THR A 935 7.06 4.70 18.82
C THR A 935 7.79 6.03 18.83
N GLY A 936 8.94 6.13 18.15
CA GLY A 936 9.73 7.36 18.10
C GLY A 936 11.25 7.19 18.15
N GLY A 937 11.75 5.95 18.31
CA GLY A 937 13.09 5.57 17.84
C GLY A 937 12.92 4.75 16.57
N ASP A 938 13.72 4.99 15.55
CA ASP A 938 13.77 4.18 14.33
C ASP A 938 13.70 2.67 14.69
N TYR A 939 12.91 1.87 13.98
CA TYR A 939 12.94 0.41 14.17
C TYR A 939 14.33 -0.18 13.79
N ARG A 940 15.12 0.54 12.98
CA ARG A 940 16.55 0.28 12.71
C ARG A 940 17.47 0.73 13.83
N SER A 941 16.95 1.39 14.86
CA SER A 941 17.70 1.74 16.06
C SER A 941 18.20 0.46 16.73
N SER A 942 19.49 0.46 17.07
CA SER A 942 20.10 -0.55 17.94
C SER A 942 19.59 -0.46 19.38
N ILE A 943 18.70 0.49 19.67
CA ILE A 943 18.14 0.80 20.98
C ILE A 943 16.62 0.58 20.94
N LEU A 944 16.13 -0.30 21.80
CA LEU A 944 14.73 -0.42 22.18
C LEU A 944 14.37 0.71 23.15
N LYS A 945 13.36 1.50 22.81
CA LYS A 945 12.81 2.55 23.67
C LYS A 945 11.61 2.00 24.42
N LEU A 946 11.78 1.76 25.72
CA LEU A 946 10.77 1.20 26.61
C LEU A 946 10.33 2.28 27.61
N ALA A 947 9.07 2.69 27.57
CA ALA A 947 8.47 3.47 28.65
C ALA A 947 8.15 2.53 29.82
N THR A 948 9.05 2.49 30.80
CA THR A 948 8.95 1.66 32.01
C THR A 948 8.06 2.30 33.08
N ASP A 949 7.83 3.61 32.99
CA ASP A 949 6.89 4.33 33.85
C ASP A 949 5.57 4.58 33.10
N PRO A 950 4.46 3.92 33.49
CA PRO A 950 3.16 4.08 32.85
C PRO A 950 2.56 5.49 33.02
N LEU A 951 3.01 6.26 34.03
CA LEU A 951 2.57 7.63 34.29
C LEU A 951 3.50 8.68 33.68
N ARG A 952 4.73 8.29 33.31
CA ARG A 952 5.74 9.16 32.68
C ARG A 952 6.27 8.51 31.40
N LEU A 953 5.44 8.49 30.38
CA LEU A 953 5.74 7.80 29.12
C LEU A 953 6.82 8.52 28.27
N SER A 954 7.12 9.78 28.59
CA SER A 954 8.30 10.51 28.11
C SER A 954 9.61 9.95 28.68
N LYS A 955 9.56 9.31 29.85
CA LYS A 955 10.72 8.69 30.49
C LYS A 955 11.00 7.35 29.84
N ILE A 956 11.76 7.43 28.76
CA ILE A 956 12.19 6.28 27.98
C ILE A 956 13.40 5.65 28.65
N THR A 957 13.29 4.35 28.97
CA THR A 957 14.46 3.50 29.19
C THR A 957 14.95 3.02 27.85
N GLU A 958 16.16 3.43 27.50
CA GLU A 958 16.84 3.01 26.29
C GLU A 958 17.63 1.74 26.58
N ILE A 959 17.27 0.66 25.89
CA ILE A 959 17.91 -0.65 26.05
C ILE A 959 18.55 -1.00 24.72
N HIS A 960 19.87 -1.15 24.67
CA HIS A 960 20.50 -1.68 23.47
C HIS A 960 19.96 -3.08 23.18
N LYS A 961 19.41 -3.29 21.98
CA LYS A 961 18.78 -4.56 21.59
C LYS A 961 19.75 -5.74 21.65
N LYS A 962 21.05 -5.49 21.45
CA LYS A 962 22.13 -6.49 21.61
C LYS A 962 22.26 -7.02 23.05
N ASP A 963 21.78 -6.25 24.02
CA ASP A 963 21.88 -6.55 25.45
C ASP A 963 20.57 -7.19 25.96
N ILE A 964 19.58 -7.41 25.09
CA ILE A 964 18.34 -8.14 25.42
C ILE A 964 18.60 -9.65 25.30
N GLU A 965 18.35 -10.39 26.38
CA GLU A 965 18.39 -11.85 26.42
C GLU A 965 17.05 -12.43 25.97
N ARG A 966 15.94 -11.90 26.49
CA ARG A 966 14.58 -12.36 26.17
C ARG A 966 13.58 -11.22 26.25
N SER A 967 12.59 -11.20 25.37
CA SER A 967 11.41 -10.34 25.53
C SER A 967 10.11 -11.13 25.39
N ARG A 968 9.06 -10.72 26.10
CA ARG A 968 7.71 -11.27 25.94
C ARG A 968 6.63 -10.25 26.24
N THR A 969 5.53 -10.32 25.51
CA THR A 969 4.33 -9.52 25.80
C THR A 969 3.64 -10.06 27.05
N LEU A 970 3.29 -9.16 27.98
CA LEU A 970 2.58 -9.49 29.21
C LEU A 970 1.06 -9.28 29.06
N PRO A 971 0.22 -10.07 29.75
CA PRO A 971 -1.23 -9.84 29.77
C PRO A 971 -1.63 -8.63 30.64
N SER A 972 -0.71 -8.05 31.40
CA SER A 972 -0.95 -6.90 32.29
C SER A 972 -1.10 -5.59 31.53
N SER A 973 -2.06 -4.77 31.95
CA SER A 973 -2.29 -3.43 31.39
C SER A 973 -1.26 -2.41 31.89
N PRO A 974 -0.86 -1.43 31.06
CA PRO A 974 -0.11 -0.26 31.51
C PRO A 974 -0.96 0.73 32.32
N MET A 975 -2.29 0.63 32.31
CA MET A 975 -3.15 1.52 33.10
C MET A 975 -3.05 1.18 34.60
N PRO A 976 -2.69 2.15 35.48
CA PRO A 976 -2.59 1.90 36.92
C PRO A 976 -3.91 1.47 37.55
N LYS A 977 -3.84 0.63 38.58
CA LYS A 977 -4.99 0.35 39.46
C LYS A 977 -5.18 1.47 40.48
N GLY A 978 -6.39 1.62 41.00
CA GLY A 978 -6.69 2.56 42.09
C GLY A 978 -6.81 4.04 41.68
N LEU A 979 -6.93 4.34 40.38
CA LEU A 979 -7.06 5.72 39.88
C LEU A 979 -8.28 6.48 40.45
N LEU A 980 -9.30 5.78 40.94
CA LEU A 980 -10.50 6.37 41.54
C LEU A 980 -10.39 6.56 43.05
N ASN A 981 -9.34 6.03 43.70
CA ASN A 981 -9.30 5.92 45.16
C ASN A 981 -9.21 7.27 45.89
N THR A 982 -8.81 8.33 45.19
CA THR A 982 -8.72 9.70 45.72
C THR A 982 -9.95 10.56 45.41
N LEU A 983 -10.93 9.97 44.73
CA LEU A 983 -12.19 10.61 44.37
C LEU A 983 -13.31 10.13 45.30
N THR A 984 -14.17 11.06 45.68
CA THR A 984 -15.45 10.74 46.34
C THR A 984 -16.43 10.12 45.34
N HIS A 985 -17.48 9.43 45.82
CA HIS A 985 -18.52 8.88 44.95
C HIS A 985 -19.11 9.94 43.99
N GLU A 986 -19.37 11.14 44.52
CA GLU A 986 -19.88 12.28 43.76
C GLU A 986 -18.94 12.77 42.65
N GLU A 987 -17.62 12.67 42.86
CA GLU A 987 -16.61 13.02 41.87
C GLU A 987 -16.44 11.92 40.83
N ILE A 988 -16.57 10.65 41.22
CA ILE A 988 -16.60 9.53 40.27
C ILE A 988 -17.81 9.66 39.34
N ASP A 989 -18.97 10.09 39.87
CA ASP A 989 -20.16 10.40 39.08
C ASP A 989 -19.90 11.50 38.04
N ASP A 990 -19.23 12.58 38.45
CA ASP A 990 -18.91 13.71 37.57
C ASP A 990 -17.87 13.30 36.50
N LEU A 991 -16.83 12.55 36.88
CA LEU A 991 -15.85 11.98 35.95
C LEU A 991 -16.53 11.08 34.90
N LEU A 992 -17.41 10.19 35.35
CA LEU A 992 -18.17 9.32 34.45
C LEU A 992 -19.14 10.12 33.58
N ALA A 993 -19.78 11.16 34.12
CA ALA A 993 -20.61 12.06 33.33
C ALA A 993 -19.82 12.75 32.21
N PHE A 994 -18.58 13.18 32.48
CA PHE A 994 -17.69 13.72 31.45
C PHE A 994 -17.24 12.68 30.41
N LEU A 995 -16.87 11.47 30.84
CA LEU A 995 -16.51 10.39 29.92
C LEU A 995 -17.70 9.96 29.05
N LEU A 996 -18.89 9.91 29.65
CA LEU A 996 -20.15 9.55 29.01
C LEU A 996 -20.79 10.70 28.23
N ASP A 997 -20.28 11.93 28.38
CA ASP A 997 -20.76 13.08 27.62
C ASP A 997 -20.54 12.87 26.12
N ARG A 998 -21.60 13.15 25.37
CA ARG A 998 -21.70 12.95 23.93
C ARG A 998 -21.58 14.26 23.15
N LYS A 999 -21.67 15.41 23.84
CA LYS A 999 -21.49 16.74 23.25
C LYS A 999 -20.02 17.07 23.12
#